data_AF-A0A7V9IB77-F1
#
_entry.id   AF-A0A7V9IB77-F1
#
_cell.length_a   1.000
_cell.length_b   1.000
_cell.length_c   1.000
_cell.angle_alpha   90.00
_cell.angle_beta   90.00
_cell.angle_gamma   90.00
#
_symmetry.space_group_name_H-M   'P 1'
#
loop_
_entity.id
_entity.type
_entity.pdbx_description
1 polymer ?
#
loop_
_entity_poly.entity_id
_entity_poly.type
_entity_poly.pdbx_seq_one_letter_code
_entity_poly.pdbx_strand_id
1 'polypeptide(L)'
;MRDSHARPPAGLIGLAALLATLAGALLWAQMLAAPYRLVDGLTEARTQLADAEEALTAGKRKKARFATAQGSAAARRARAGYRPASPLISLARLNPRVDAALGEMGHLVSALEHSAAAAEGTLEIAQGALRGPDKLVFKDVNDKRGGSRFRIGRIRAVGELIASIRSDVRGAAEELAAVDPQELPRRFRRPLAKALDGASANDELLADAEAGFEVLPSILGADEPRRYLLGMQNSAELRGTGGAMLRFAVFSISDGKLDLQPDQSVYDVDVNRRPLHIPLPEDAWYLREIPDAQRFGNANWSPDWPLSARLMLAYAEASAKQFQAQALPQIDGFFAIDPVVMQQALKGVGGFKTPGGRRVKASKVVNLFLNRAYAATPNPGIRRATLSGIVEGFYRNLLRPKHPSTLIEGFGQSLAEKHMQMWMRDEAEQAFVERMDWDGAIEQGVAGDYLNVVQQNVGGNKLDFFADMNTTIDVRPTGRSARVATEVSIGNGAFLPQARYVLGNVGRAAGTLSRGWALHRPMINVYVPGRARLQGAGVEGTRIDAPVAAAWPGPESPATHSERGKTVWTATLEIPLGEEGSTRFAYTVPNAVDRAGQRWVYRLALQHQPKVRPETTTVRVSLPRGARAVKAPGFERRGDVLQWKRVLRRDRIVEVSWRS
;
A
#
# COMPACT_ATOMS: atom_id res chain seq x y z
N MET A 1 93.19 18.92 -49.56
CA MET A 1 92.76 17.50 -49.34
C MET A 1 92.82 17.27 -47.83
N ARG A 2 91.76 16.94 -47.08
CA ARG A 2 90.43 16.36 -47.33
C ARG A 2 89.50 16.83 -46.19
N ASP A 3 88.27 17.22 -46.49
CA ASP A 3 87.18 17.37 -45.52
C ASP A 3 86.52 16.01 -45.26
N SER A 4 86.29 15.67 -43.98
CA SER A 4 85.61 14.46 -43.53
C SER A 4 84.24 14.80 -42.92
N HIS A 5 83.18 14.70 -43.72
CA HIS A 5 81.80 14.71 -43.23
C HIS A 5 81.47 13.35 -42.59
N ALA A 6 81.39 13.30 -41.26
CA ALA A 6 80.83 12.19 -40.52
C ALA A 6 79.30 12.17 -40.71
N ARG A 7 78.77 11.12 -41.35
CA ARG A 7 77.32 10.86 -41.42
C ARG A 7 76.84 10.38 -40.04
N PRO A 8 75.68 10.85 -39.53
CA PRO A 8 75.11 10.31 -38.30
C PRO A 8 74.77 8.80 -38.49
N PRO A 9 74.89 7.96 -37.44
CA PRO A 9 74.65 6.53 -37.57
C PRO A 9 73.16 6.28 -37.83
N ALA A 10 72.86 5.67 -38.97
CA ALA A 10 71.49 5.41 -39.46
C ALA A 10 70.59 4.66 -38.45
N GLY A 11 71.17 3.95 -37.47
CA GLY A 11 70.45 3.26 -36.41
C GLY A 11 69.76 4.17 -35.37
N LEU A 12 70.31 5.35 -35.06
CA LEU A 12 69.70 6.29 -34.11
C LEU A 12 68.50 7.01 -34.72
N ILE A 13 68.55 7.31 -36.02
CA ILE A 13 67.46 7.92 -36.79
C ILE A 13 66.31 6.91 -36.95
N GLY A 14 66.61 5.63 -37.19
CA GLY A 14 65.61 4.56 -37.25
C GLY A 14 64.91 4.29 -35.91
N LEU A 15 65.64 4.31 -34.79
CA LEU A 15 65.07 4.14 -33.44
C LEU A 15 64.18 5.34 -33.04
N ALA A 16 64.61 6.56 -33.34
CA ALA A 16 63.82 7.77 -33.10
C ALA A 16 62.52 7.78 -33.95
N ALA A 17 62.58 7.33 -35.20
CA ALA A 17 61.41 7.19 -36.07
C ALA A 17 60.44 6.10 -35.59
N LEU A 18 60.95 4.97 -35.06
CA LEU A 18 60.15 3.90 -34.47
C LEU A 18 59.46 4.35 -33.17
N LEU A 19 60.17 5.07 -32.29
CA LEU A 19 59.60 5.60 -31.05
C LEU A 19 58.57 6.70 -31.34
N ALA A 20 58.80 7.56 -32.34
CA ALA A 20 57.85 8.58 -32.77
C ALA A 20 56.59 7.98 -33.41
N THR A 21 56.71 6.88 -34.17
CA THR A 21 55.56 6.17 -34.75
C THR A 21 54.78 5.37 -33.70
N LEU A 22 55.45 4.74 -32.73
CA LEU A 22 54.79 4.10 -31.59
C LEU A 22 54.10 5.12 -30.69
N ALA A 23 54.75 6.26 -30.39
CA ALA A 23 54.16 7.36 -29.66
C ALA A 23 52.97 7.97 -30.41
N GLY A 24 53.08 8.12 -31.73
CA GLY A 24 51.99 8.55 -32.61
C GLY A 24 50.82 7.57 -32.64
N ALA A 25 51.07 6.27 -32.75
CA ALA A 25 50.04 5.23 -32.71
C ALA A 25 49.35 5.14 -31.33
N LEU A 26 50.11 5.32 -30.24
CA LEU A 26 49.57 5.43 -28.88
C LEU A 26 48.74 6.70 -28.70
N LEU A 27 49.16 7.83 -29.30
CA LEU A 27 48.40 9.09 -29.34
C LEU A 27 47.09 8.92 -30.12
N TRP A 28 47.12 8.30 -31.31
CA TRP A 28 45.93 8.00 -32.11
C TRP A 28 44.98 7.02 -31.41
N ALA A 29 45.52 5.99 -30.76
CA ALA A 29 44.74 5.05 -29.95
C ALA A 29 44.11 5.75 -28.73
N GLN A 30 44.84 6.65 -28.06
CA GLN A 30 44.30 7.46 -26.96
C GLN A 30 43.25 8.48 -27.43
N MET A 31 43.45 9.07 -28.62
CA MET A 31 42.54 10.01 -29.27
C MET A 31 41.19 9.37 -29.58
N LEU A 32 41.18 8.17 -30.19
CA LEU A 32 39.94 7.43 -30.51
C LEU A 32 39.31 6.76 -29.28
N ALA A 33 40.12 6.43 -28.27
CA ALA A 33 39.63 5.78 -27.06
C ALA A 33 38.75 6.69 -26.20
N ALA A 34 38.99 8.01 -26.15
CA ALA A 34 38.20 8.90 -25.28
C ALA A 34 36.72 9.07 -25.71
N PRO A 35 36.39 9.40 -26.97
CA PRO A 35 35.00 9.43 -27.45
C PRO A 35 34.33 8.06 -27.39
N TYR A 36 35.08 6.99 -27.70
CA TYR A 36 34.59 5.62 -27.58
C TYR A 36 34.26 5.27 -26.13
N ARG A 37 35.19 5.48 -25.18
CA ARG A 37 34.97 5.25 -23.73
C ARG A 37 33.80 6.07 -23.18
N LEU A 38 33.58 7.28 -23.70
CA LEU A 38 32.44 8.11 -23.35
C LEU A 38 31.14 7.44 -23.82
N VAL A 39 30.96 7.22 -25.12
CA VAL A 39 29.68 6.71 -25.67
C VAL A 39 29.41 5.26 -25.27
N ASP A 40 30.42 4.41 -25.30
CA ASP A 40 30.37 3.00 -24.88
C ASP A 40 30.09 2.92 -23.38
N GLY A 41 30.82 3.71 -22.57
CA GLY A 41 30.61 3.80 -21.13
C GLY A 41 29.21 4.27 -20.75
N LEU A 42 28.67 5.31 -21.41
CA LEU A 42 27.31 5.80 -21.18
C LEU A 42 26.26 4.72 -21.48
N THR A 43 26.43 4.02 -22.61
CA THR A 43 25.45 3.01 -23.08
C THR A 43 25.51 1.74 -22.22
N GLU A 44 26.71 1.28 -21.92
CA GLU A 44 26.94 0.11 -21.08
C GLU A 44 26.50 0.37 -19.64
N ALA A 45 26.84 1.53 -19.07
CA ALA A 45 26.41 1.90 -17.71
C ALA A 45 24.89 1.89 -17.59
N ARG A 46 24.20 2.57 -18.52
CA ARG A 46 22.72 2.59 -18.54
C ARG A 46 22.13 1.17 -18.61
N THR A 47 22.68 0.32 -19.48
CA THR A 47 22.16 -1.04 -19.68
C THR A 47 22.39 -1.89 -18.42
N GLN A 48 23.60 -1.84 -17.87
CA GLN A 48 23.98 -2.63 -16.70
C GLN A 48 23.26 -2.16 -15.43
N LEU A 49 23.03 -0.86 -15.25
CA LEU A 49 22.26 -0.34 -14.12
C LEU A 49 20.78 -0.74 -14.22
N ALA A 50 20.19 -0.73 -15.43
CA ALA A 50 18.83 -1.25 -15.64
C ALA A 50 18.75 -2.77 -15.36
N ASP A 51 19.76 -3.54 -15.79
CA ASP A 51 19.87 -4.97 -15.49
C ASP A 51 20.05 -5.24 -13.99
N ALA A 52 20.76 -4.36 -13.28
CA ALA A 52 20.93 -4.43 -11.84
C ALA A 52 19.62 -4.17 -11.11
N GLU A 53 18.87 -3.14 -11.51
CA GLU A 53 17.54 -2.81 -11.00
C GLU A 53 16.56 -3.98 -11.21
N GLU A 54 16.50 -4.54 -12.42
CA GLU A 54 15.67 -5.70 -12.74
C GLU A 54 16.07 -6.92 -11.88
N ALA A 55 17.39 -7.17 -11.76
CA ALA A 55 17.89 -8.29 -10.98
C ALA A 55 17.64 -8.13 -9.47
N LEU A 56 17.73 -6.91 -8.93
CA LEU A 56 17.40 -6.59 -7.54
C LEU A 56 15.91 -6.82 -7.29
N THR A 57 15.05 -6.31 -8.17
CA THR A 57 13.60 -6.49 -8.13
C THR A 57 13.20 -7.96 -8.21
N ALA A 58 13.91 -8.75 -9.03
CA ALA A 58 13.71 -10.19 -9.15
C ALA A 58 14.39 -11.03 -8.04
N GLY A 59 15.05 -10.40 -7.06
CA GLY A 59 15.79 -11.08 -6.00
C GLY A 59 17.03 -11.87 -6.47
N LYS A 60 17.47 -11.67 -7.72
CA LYS A 60 18.61 -12.33 -8.38
C LYS A 60 19.94 -11.68 -7.96
N ARG A 61 20.27 -11.79 -6.66
CA ARG A 61 21.42 -11.11 -6.03
C ARG A 61 22.77 -11.28 -6.72
N LYS A 62 23.08 -12.48 -7.25
CA LYS A 62 24.33 -12.70 -7.99
C LYS A 62 24.38 -11.89 -9.30
N LYS A 63 23.27 -11.87 -10.05
CA LYS A 63 23.14 -11.06 -11.27
C LYS A 63 23.22 -9.57 -10.92
N ALA A 64 22.49 -9.14 -9.90
CA ALA A 64 22.51 -7.76 -9.41
C ALA A 64 23.93 -7.30 -9.05
N ARG A 65 24.68 -8.09 -8.26
CA ARG A 65 26.08 -7.80 -7.91
C ARG A 65 26.95 -7.54 -9.14
N PHE A 66 26.85 -8.41 -10.12
CA PHE A 66 27.67 -8.33 -11.33
C PHE A 66 27.28 -7.13 -12.18
N ALA A 67 25.98 -6.94 -12.40
CA ALA A 67 25.44 -5.83 -13.17
C ALA A 67 25.75 -4.46 -12.52
N THR A 68 25.60 -4.32 -11.20
CA THR A 68 25.99 -3.09 -10.47
C THR A 68 27.49 -2.81 -10.65
N ALA A 69 28.36 -3.81 -10.45
CA ALA A 69 29.81 -3.63 -10.60
C ALA A 69 30.21 -3.25 -12.03
N GLN A 70 29.60 -3.85 -13.05
CA GLN A 70 29.81 -3.51 -14.45
C GLN A 70 29.29 -2.09 -14.77
N GLY A 71 28.11 -1.74 -14.25
CA GLY A 71 27.50 -0.42 -14.39
C GLY A 71 28.40 0.68 -13.81
N SER A 72 28.87 0.52 -12.58
CA SER A 72 29.80 1.47 -11.95
C SER A 72 31.14 1.58 -12.68
N ALA A 73 31.68 0.45 -13.17
CA ALA A 73 32.90 0.46 -13.97
C ALA A 73 32.70 1.18 -15.33
N ALA A 74 31.54 1.01 -15.95
CA ALA A 74 31.16 1.71 -17.18
C ALA A 74 30.95 3.22 -16.94
N ALA A 75 30.33 3.62 -15.82
CA ALA A 75 30.18 5.03 -15.44
C ALA A 75 31.55 5.71 -15.25
N ARG A 76 32.48 5.06 -14.54
CA ARG A 76 33.87 5.54 -14.40
C ARG A 76 34.60 5.63 -15.75
N ARG A 77 34.36 4.69 -16.66
CA ARG A 77 34.90 4.75 -18.04
C ARG A 77 34.34 5.95 -18.81
N ALA A 78 33.04 6.23 -18.68
CA ALA A 78 32.40 7.38 -19.30
C ALA A 78 33.03 8.69 -18.80
N ARG A 79 33.21 8.83 -17.49
CA ARG A 79 33.91 9.99 -16.88
C ARG A 79 35.34 10.16 -17.37
N ALA A 80 36.08 9.06 -17.47
CA ALA A 80 37.44 9.09 -18.01
C ALA A 80 37.48 9.51 -19.49
N GLY A 81 36.47 9.14 -20.28
CA GLY A 81 36.29 9.54 -21.68
C GLY A 81 35.88 11.00 -21.87
N TYR A 82 35.18 11.60 -20.90
CA TYR A 82 34.73 13.00 -20.93
C TYR A 82 35.85 14.03 -20.64
N ARG A 83 37.06 13.61 -20.26
CA ARG A 83 38.14 14.55 -19.91
C ARG A 83 38.48 15.49 -21.10
N PRO A 84 38.60 16.82 -20.86
CA PRO A 84 38.79 17.84 -21.90
C PRO A 84 40.13 17.79 -22.65
N ALA A 85 40.97 16.78 -22.42
CA ALA A 85 42.32 16.67 -22.98
C ALA A 85 42.41 15.81 -24.26
N SER A 86 41.30 15.36 -24.85
CA SER A 86 41.35 14.59 -26.11
C SER A 86 41.33 15.52 -27.35
N PRO A 87 42.36 15.51 -28.21
CA PRO A 87 42.42 16.32 -29.42
C PRO A 87 41.24 16.08 -30.39
N LEU A 88 40.65 14.88 -30.42
CA LEU A 88 39.45 14.62 -31.23
C LEU A 88 38.19 15.25 -30.66
N ILE A 89 38.07 15.34 -29.33
CA ILE A 89 36.98 16.09 -28.69
C ILE A 89 37.18 17.58 -29.01
N SER A 90 38.40 18.10 -28.91
CA SER A 90 38.72 19.48 -29.30
C SER A 90 38.40 19.79 -30.76
N LEU A 91 38.63 18.85 -31.69
CA LEU A 91 38.23 18.98 -33.10
C LEU A 91 36.72 18.86 -33.30
N ALA A 92 36.04 17.96 -32.57
CA ALA A 92 34.59 17.80 -32.63
C ALA A 92 33.85 19.07 -32.15
N ARG A 93 34.42 19.80 -31.19
CA ARG A 93 33.93 21.09 -30.71
C ARG A 93 33.98 22.21 -31.76
N LEU A 94 34.64 22.02 -32.90
CA LEU A 94 34.60 23.00 -34.00
C LEU A 94 33.23 23.06 -34.70
N ASN A 95 32.39 22.02 -34.55
CA ASN A 95 31.01 22.05 -35.02
C ASN A 95 30.10 22.54 -33.89
N PRO A 96 29.40 23.69 -34.03
CA PRO A 96 28.60 24.27 -32.96
C PRO A 96 27.53 23.33 -32.37
N ARG A 97 26.92 22.49 -33.21
CA ARG A 97 25.91 21.51 -32.75
C ARG A 97 26.53 20.35 -31.97
N VAL A 98 27.78 20.00 -32.26
CA VAL A 98 28.50 18.94 -31.57
C VAL A 98 29.12 19.48 -30.28
N ASP A 99 29.59 20.72 -30.28
CA ASP A 99 30.06 21.41 -29.06
C ASP A 99 28.94 21.56 -28.03
N ALA A 100 27.77 22.03 -28.46
CA ALA A 100 26.60 22.12 -27.58
C ALA A 100 26.19 20.76 -27.02
N ALA A 101 26.07 19.73 -27.88
CA ALA A 101 25.76 18.38 -27.43
C ALA A 101 26.84 17.77 -26.51
N LEU A 102 28.12 18.12 -26.68
CA LEU A 102 29.21 17.70 -25.81
C LEU A 102 29.21 18.46 -24.47
N GLY A 103 28.73 19.71 -24.44
CA GLY A 103 28.48 20.45 -23.20
C GLY A 103 27.50 19.73 -22.29
N GLU A 104 26.43 19.18 -22.88
CA GLU A 104 25.42 18.40 -22.16
C GLU A 104 25.91 17.04 -21.65
N MET A 105 26.98 16.47 -22.23
CA MET A 105 27.50 15.16 -21.83
C MET A 105 28.09 15.16 -20.42
N GLY A 106 28.53 16.32 -19.92
CA GLY A 106 28.99 16.44 -18.53
C GLY A 106 27.89 16.09 -17.54
N HIS A 107 26.70 16.66 -17.75
CA HIS A 107 25.50 16.38 -16.95
C HIS A 107 25.09 14.91 -17.05
N LEU A 108 25.09 14.32 -18.25
CA LEU A 108 24.76 12.91 -18.44
C LEU A 108 25.74 11.95 -17.75
N VAL A 109 27.04 12.29 -17.72
CA VAL A 109 28.05 11.51 -17.01
C VAL A 109 27.88 11.63 -15.50
N SER A 110 27.70 12.85 -14.97
CA SER A 110 27.46 13.07 -13.54
C SER A 110 26.19 12.34 -13.07
N ALA A 111 25.10 12.39 -13.85
CA ALA A 111 23.87 11.66 -13.56
C ALA A 111 24.07 10.14 -13.48
N LEU A 112 24.95 9.57 -14.31
CA LEU A 112 25.29 8.15 -14.26
C LEU A 112 26.19 7.79 -13.07
N GLU A 113 27.10 8.67 -12.66
CA GLU A 113 27.93 8.47 -11.47
C GLU A 113 27.04 8.39 -10.22
N HIS A 114 26.09 9.31 -10.08
CA HIS A 114 25.07 9.28 -9.05
C HIS A 114 24.19 8.01 -9.12
N SER A 115 23.70 7.66 -10.32
CA SER A 115 22.89 6.44 -10.50
C SER A 115 23.66 5.16 -10.14
N ALA A 116 24.96 5.12 -10.40
CA ALA A 116 25.83 4.00 -10.02
C ALA A 116 26.03 3.92 -8.50
N ALA A 117 26.26 5.05 -7.83
CA ALA A 117 26.37 5.12 -6.37
C ALA A 117 25.06 4.68 -5.68
N ALA A 118 23.92 5.15 -6.16
CA ALA A 118 22.60 4.71 -5.69
C ALA A 118 22.38 3.19 -5.85
N ALA A 119 22.83 2.62 -6.97
CA ALA A 119 22.75 1.18 -7.22
C ALA A 119 23.67 0.36 -6.29
N GLU A 120 24.86 0.87 -5.97
CA GLU A 120 25.77 0.26 -5.00
C GLU A 120 25.17 0.25 -3.58
N GLY A 121 24.62 1.39 -3.12
CA GLY A 121 23.95 1.46 -1.81
C GLY A 121 22.73 0.54 -1.72
N THR A 122 21.90 0.50 -2.76
CA THR A 122 20.72 -0.40 -2.82
C THR A 122 21.14 -1.86 -2.73
N LEU A 123 22.22 -2.21 -3.43
CA LEU A 123 22.79 -3.54 -3.41
C LEU A 123 23.33 -3.93 -2.02
N GLU A 124 23.93 -2.98 -1.30
CA GLU A 124 24.38 -3.19 0.09
C GLU A 124 23.19 -3.50 1.02
N ILE A 125 22.11 -2.72 0.97
CA ILE A 125 20.87 -2.98 1.74
C ILE A 125 20.36 -4.39 1.45
N ALA A 126 20.22 -4.73 0.16
CA ALA A 126 19.68 -6.02 -0.27
C ALA A 126 20.54 -7.23 0.17
N GLN A 127 21.83 -7.01 0.41
CA GLN A 127 22.76 -8.05 0.85
C GLN A 127 22.85 -8.17 2.38
N GLY A 128 22.99 -7.04 3.08
CA GLY A 128 23.35 -7.01 4.49
C GLY A 128 22.18 -6.83 5.44
N ALA A 129 21.11 -6.13 5.05
CA ALA A 129 19.99 -5.84 5.97
C ALA A 129 19.08 -7.06 6.17
N LEU A 130 18.82 -7.85 5.13
CA LEU A 130 17.83 -8.94 5.19
C LEU A 130 18.43 -10.32 5.50
N ARG A 131 19.72 -10.53 5.27
CA ARG A 131 20.42 -11.81 5.46
C ARG A 131 21.88 -11.57 5.89
N GLY A 132 22.51 -12.56 6.53
CA GLY A 132 23.90 -12.46 6.99
C GLY A 132 24.04 -12.13 8.47
N PRO A 133 25.28 -11.89 8.94
CA PRO A 133 25.57 -11.59 10.35
C PRO A 133 24.92 -10.29 10.82
N ASP A 134 24.69 -9.33 9.92
CA ASP A 134 24.15 -7.98 10.19
C ASP A 134 22.66 -7.82 9.87
N LYS A 135 21.93 -8.92 9.73
CA LYS A 135 20.48 -8.89 9.50
C LYS A 135 19.71 -8.08 10.56
N LEU A 136 18.62 -7.44 10.16
CA LEU A 136 17.78 -6.62 11.05
C LEU A 136 17.19 -7.41 12.23
N VAL A 137 16.85 -8.68 12.03
CA VAL A 137 16.27 -9.56 13.06
C VAL A 137 17.22 -10.70 13.40
N PHE A 138 17.65 -10.78 14.66
CA PHE A 138 18.58 -11.80 15.14
C PHE A 138 18.01 -12.56 16.33
N LYS A 139 18.55 -13.76 16.57
CA LYS A 139 18.15 -14.58 17.71
C LYS A 139 18.71 -13.92 18.97
N ASP A 140 17.84 -13.64 19.94
CA ASP A 140 18.25 -13.20 21.26
C ASP A 140 18.88 -14.39 21.98
N VAL A 141 20.17 -14.29 22.29
CA VAL A 141 20.96 -15.36 22.94
C VAL A 141 20.61 -15.46 24.43
N ASN A 142 20.09 -14.38 25.01
CA ASN A 142 19.73 -14.29 26.42
C ASN A 142 18.28 -14.72 26.68
N ASP A 143 17.47 -14.89 25.63
CA ASP A 143 16.13 -15.42 25.75
C ASP A 143 16.13 -16.96 25.72
N LYS A 144 15.89 -17.57 26.89
CA LYS A 144 15.75 -19.02 27.06
C LYS A 144 14.60 -19.63 26.24
N ARG A 145 13.64 -18.82 25.76
CA ARG A 145 12.55 -19.23 24.84
C ARG A 145 12.95 -19.13 23.36
N GLY A 146 14.13 -18.59 23.06
CA GLY A 146 14.64 -18.40 21.71
C GLY A 146 13.96 -17.27 20.94
N GLY A 147 13.56 -16.18 21.60
CA GLY A 147 13.05 -14.98 20.96
C GLY A 147 14.02 -14.38 19.94
N SER A 148 13.50 -13.47 19.11
CA SER A 148 14.33 -12.68 18.20
C SER A 148 14.12 -11.21 18.49
N ARG A 149 15.13 -10.42 18.17
CA ARG A 149 15.23 -9.00 18.50
C ARG A 149 15.56 -8.21 17.24
N PHE A 150 14.98 -7.02 17.11
CA PHE A 150 15.33 -6.05 16.09
C PHE A 150 16.63 -5.33 16.48
N ARG A 151 17.57 -5.20 15.54
CA ARG A 151 18.82 -4.42 15.72
C ARG A 151 18.57 -2.96 15.42
N ILE A 152 18.17 -2.19 16.42
CA ILE A 152 17.89 -0.75 16.25
C ILE A 152 19.08 -0.01 15.62
N GLY A 153 20.31 -0.26 16.07
CA GLY A 153 21.50 0.36 15.47
C GLY A 153 21.66 0.03 13.97
N ARG A 154 21.29 -1.19 13.54
CA ARG A 154 21.31 -1.54 12.11
C ARG A 154 20.15 -0.89 11.35
N ILE A 155 18.99 -0.74 11.97
CA ILE A 155 17.86 -0.01 11.38
C ILE A 155 18.28 1.43 11.11
N ARG A 156 18.90 2.11 12.08
CA ARG A 156 19.46 3.47 11.90
C ARG A 156 20.48 3.52 10.75
N ALA A 157 21.45 2.60 10.71
CA ALA A 157 22.43 2.53 9.64
C ALA A 157 21.81 2.28 8.24
N VAL A 158 20.73 1.49 8.16
CA VAL A 158 19.98 1.31 6.90
C VAL A 158 19.25 2.60 6.52
N GLY A 159 18.71 3.34 7.49
CA GLY A 159 18.13 4.67 7.28
C GLY A 159 19.14 5.66 6.70
N GLU A 160 20.34 5.73 7.27
CA GLU A 160 21.45 6.56 6.76
C GLU A 160 21.83 6.19 5.33
N LEU A 161 21.85 4.89 5.02
CA LEU A 161 22.13 4.41 3.66
C LEU A 161 21.02 4.77 2.68
N ILE A 162 19.75 4.73 3.09
CA ILE A 162 18.61 5.18 2.28
C ILE A 162 18.70 6.68 2.00
N ALA A 163 19.03 7.49 3.01
CA ALA A 163 19.24 8.93 2.84
C ALA A 163 20.38 9.21 1.86
N SER A 164 21.49 8.47 1.93
CA SER A 164 22.59 8.56 0.94
C SER A 164 22.11 8.21 -0.47
N ILE A 165 21.39 7.09 -0.64
CA ILE A 165 20.86 6.67 -1.96
C ILE A 165 19.92 7.73 -2.52
N ARG A 166 19.07 8.32 -1.67
CA ARG A 166 18.16 9.40 -2.07
C ARG A 166 18.91 10.64 -2.54
N SER A 167 19.96 11.04 -1.82
CA SER A 167 20.84 12.14 -2.23
C SER A 167 21.43 11.91 -3.61
N ASP A 168 21.85 10.67 -3.91
CA ASP A 168 22.35 10.32 -5.24
C ASP A 168 21.25 10.35 -6.31
N VAL A 169 20.07 9.80 -6.03
CA VAL A 169 18.93 9.86 -6.98
C VAL A 169 18.53 11.31 -7.29
N ARG A 170 18.55 12.20 -6.29
CA ARG A 170 18.33 13.64 -6.48
C ARG A 170 19.41 14.29 -7.32
N GLY A 171 20.68 14.03 -7.01
CA GLY A 171 21.80 14.51 -7.82
C GLY A 171 21.67 14.07 -9.28
N ALA A 172 21.28 12.82 -9.53
CA ALA A 172 21.00 12.33 -10.87
C ALA A 172 19.84 13.09 -11.55
N ALA A 173 18.74 13.34 -10.82
CA ALA A 173 17.60 14.08 -11.36
C ALA A 173 17.95 15.54 -11.70
N GLU A 174 18.69 16.22 -10.83
CA GLU A 174 19.16 17.60 -11.03
C GLU A 174 20.07 17.72 -12.26
N GLU A 175 21.04 16.81 -12.39
CA GLU A 175 21.91 16.74 -13.56
C GLU A 175 21.12 16.45 -14.85
N LEU A 176 20.16 15.52 -14.83
CA LEU A 176 19.30 15.26 -15.99
C LEU A 176 18.40 16.45 -16.34
N ALA A 177 17.94 17.21 -15.35
CA ALA A 177 17.09 18.39 -15.56
C ALA A 177 17.88 19.59 -16.11
N ALA A 178 19.18 19.68 -15.82
CA ALA A 178 20.07 20.70 -16.37
C ALA A 178 20.34 20.51 -17.88
N VAL A 179 20.13 19.30 -18.40
CA VAL A 179 20.37 19.01 -19.82
C VAL A 179 19.38 19.74 -20.72
N ASP A 180 19.87 20.55 -21.68
CA ASP A 180 19.01 21.12 -22.71
C ASP A 180 18.59 20.03 -23.73
N PRO A 181 17.30 19.63 -23.78
CA PRO A 181 16.85 18.61 -24.71
C PRO A 181 16.99 19.04 -26.17
N GLN A 182 17.05 20.35 -26.46
CA GLN A 182 17.17 20.88 -27.82
C GLN A 182 18.56 20.60 -28.40
N GLU A 183 19.60 20.68 -27.57
CA GLU A 183 20.99 20.41 -27.92
C GLU A 183 21.29 18.92 -28.08
N LEU A 184 20.40 18.05 -27.58
CA LEU A 184 20.46 16.62 -27.82
C LEU A 184 19.81 16.19 -29.15
N PRO A 185 20.38 15.17 -29.84
CA PRO A 185 19.72 14.50 -30.96
C PRO A 185 18.31 14.01 -30.58
N ARG A 186 17.33 14.18 -31.49
CA ARG A 186 15.92 13.84 -31.26
C ARG A 186 15.67 12.45 -30.65
N ARG A 187 16.51 11.47 -30.97
CA ARG A 187 16.43 10.10 -30.44
C ARG A 187 16.66 9.98 -28.93
N PHE A 188 17.33 10.95 -28.30
CA PHE A 188 17.66 10.94 -26.87
C PHE A 188 16.69 11.75 -26.00
N ARG A 189 15.88 12.64 -26.59
CA ARG A 189 14.92 13.49 -25.85
C ARG A 189 13.88 12.70 -25.06
N ARG A 190 13.29 11.67 -25.68
CA ARG A 190 12.31 10.79 -24.99
C ARG A 190 12.95 9.95 -23.87
N PRO A 191 14.11 9.28 -24.09
CA PRO A 191 14.84 8.63 -23.01
C PRO A 191 15.19 9.55 -21.84
N LEU A 192 15.60 10.80 -22.11
CA LEU A 192 15.90 11.79 -21.08
C LEU A 192 14.66 12.09 -20.22
N ALA A 193 13.52 12.40 -20.86
CA ALA A 193 12.27 12.64 -20.14
C ALA A 193 11.85 11.42 -19.27
N LYS A 194 11.96 10.20 -19.81
CA LYS A 194 11.66 8.98 -19.06
C LYS A 194 12.61 8.77 -17.87
N ALA A 195 13.89 9.11 -18.03
CA ALA A 195 14.88 9.00 -16.96
C ALA A 195 14.59 10.00 -15.84
N LEU A 196 14.23 11.24 -16.18
CA LEU A 196 13.81 12.26 -15.23
C LEU A 196 12.55 11.83 -14.47
N ASP A 197 11.51 11.38 -15.17
CA ASP A 197 10.28 10.86 -14.56
C ASP A 197 10.57 9.70 -13.59
N GLY A 198 11.47 8.78 -13.98
CA GLY A 198 11.89 7.65 -13.15
C GLY A 198 12.68 8.07 -11.92
N ALA A 199 13.58 9.05 -12.05
CA ALA A 199 14.36 9.57 -10.93
C ALA A 199 13.46 10.29 -9.90
N SER A 200 12.48 11.10 -10.36
CA SER A 200 11.50 11.73 -9.48
C SER A 200 10.64 10.71 -8.74
N ALA A 201 10.14 9.67 -9.43
CA ALA A 201 9.37 8.61 -8.79
C ALA A 201 10.20 7.83 -7.74
N ASN A 202 11.48 7.59 -8.02
CA ASN A 202 12.39 6.93 -7.07
C ASN A 202 12.72 7.83 -5.87
N ASP A 203 12.88 9.15 -6.06
CA ASP A 203 13.07 10.09 -4.94
C ASP A 203 11.87 10.06 -3.99
N GLU A 204 10.64 10.06 -4.51
CA GLU A 204 9.42 9.96 -3.70
C GLU A 204 9.38 8.65 -2.89
N LEU A 205 9.67 7.51 -3.52
CA LEU A 205 9.74 6.20 -2.83
C LEU A 205 10.85 6.15 -1.77
N LEU A 206 12.00 6.76 -2.03
CA LEU A 206 13.10 6.83 -1.07
C LEU A 206 12.80 7.81 0.07
N ALA A 207 12.04 8.88 -0.19
CA ALA A 207 11.53 9.79 0.84
C ALA A 207 10.54 9.09 1.77
N ASP A 208 9.68 8.21 1.24
CA ASP A 208 8.81 7.32 2.03
C ASP A 208 9.62 6.38 2.90
N ALA A 209 10.63 5.73 2.32
CA ALA A 209 11.49 4.81 3.03
C ALA A 209 12.29 5.53 4.14
N GLU A 210 12.91 6.66 3.85
CA GLU A 210 13.69 7.47 4.79
C GLU A 210 12.84 7.88 6.00
N ALA A 211 11.66 8.47 5.76
CA ALA A 211 10.74 8.84 6.84
C ALA A 211 10.33 7.63 7.69
N GLY A 212 10.14 6.46 7.07
CA GLY A 212 9.84 5.22 7.80
C GLY A 212 11.00 4.76 8.69
N PHE A 213 12.24 4.83 8.19
CA PHE A 213 13.42 4.47 8.97
C PHE A 213 13.77 5.49 10.06
N GLU A 214 13.29 6.73 9.95
CA GLU A 214 13.38 7.76 10.99
C GLU A 214 12.47 7.45 12.19
N VAL A 215 11.20 7.06 11.96
CA VAL A 215 10.23 6.78 13.03
C VAL A 215 10.34 5.36 13.61
N LEU A 216 10.82 4.40 12.81
CA LEU A 216 10.84 2.98 13.19
C LEU A 216 11.62 2.67 14.48
N PRO A 217 12.77 3.30 14.79
CA PRO A 217 13.44 3.13 16.08
C PRO A 217 12.55 3.43 17.29
N SER A 218 11.78 4.53 17.26
CA SER A 218 10.84 4.89 18.35
C SER A 218 9.76 3.82 18.49
N ILE A 219 9.15 3.42 17.37
CA ILE A 219 8.13 2.36 17.33
C ILE A 219 8.68 1.04 17.91
N LEU A 220 9.96 0.75 17.69
CA LEU A 220 10.65 -0.44 18.22
C LEU A 220 11.18 -0.27 19.65
N GLY A 221 10.80 0.80 20.34
CA GLY A 221 11.13 1.06 21.73
C GLY A 221 12.62 1.31 21.97
N ALA A 222 13.26 2.07 21.06
CA ALA A 222 14.67 2.45 21.21
C ALA A 222 14.92 3.33 22.43
N ASP A 223 14.02 4.26 22.71
CA ASP A 223 14.18 5.24 23.79
C ASP A 223 13.42 4.81 25.06
N GLU A 224 12.23 4.22 24.89
CA GLU A 224 11.39 3.72 25.99
C GLU A 224 10.60 2.45 25.60
N PRO A 225 10.17 1.61 26.56
CA PRO A 225 9.28 0.50 26.28
C PRO A 225 7.92 0.96 25.74
N ARG A 226 7.55 0.50 24.55
CA ARG A 226 6.27 0.80 23.89
C ARG A 226 5.30 -0.35 24.07
N ARG A 227 4.00 -0.06 24.15
CA ARG A 227 2.91 -1.05 24.29
C ARG A 227 1.88 -0.83 23.20
N TYR A 228 1.53 -1.90 22.53
CA TYR A 228 0.62 -1.89 21.40
C TYR A 228 -0.54 -2.85 21.63
N LEU A 229 -1.71 -2.47 21.13
CA LEU A 229 -2.87 -3.33 21.08
C LEU A 229 -2.95 -3.97 19.69
N LEU A 230 -3.09 -5.29 19.63
CA LEU A 230 -3.31 -6.04 18.40
C LEU A 230 -4.74 -6.56 18.38
N GLY A 231 -5.58 -5.91 17.60
CA GLY A 231 -6.97 -6.25 17.39
C GLY A 231 -7.18 -7.28 16.29
N MET A 232 -7.93 -8.35 16.59
CA MET A 232 -8.19 -9.43 15.66
C MET A 232 -9.64 -9.39 15.18
N GLN A 233 -9.81 -8.99 13.93
CA GLN A 233 -11.08 -8.88 13.24
C GLN A 233 -11.51 -10.21 12.62
N ASN A 234 -12.82 -10.42 12.59
CA ASN A 234 -13.45 -11.51 11.87
C ASN A 234 -14.19 -10.97 10.65
N SER A 235 -13.54 -10.99 9.49
CA SER A 235 -14.12 -10.50 8.22
C SER A 235 -15.23 -11.38 7.64
N ALA A 236 -15.64 -12.45 8.34
CA ALA A 236 -16.89 -13.16 8.05
C ALA A 236 -18.13 -12.49 8.68
N GLU A 237 -17.93 -11.57 9.62
CA GLU A 237 -18.97 -10.74 10.23
C GLU A 237 -18.55 -9.28 10.06
N LEU A 238 -18.96 -8.64 8.95
CA LEU A 238 -18.40 -7.34 8.55
C LEU A 238 -18.76 -6.23 9.54
N ARG A 239 -17.75 -5.38 9.78
CA ARG A 239 -17.86 -4.06 10.39
C ARG A 239 -17.14 -3.03 9.52
N GLY A 240 -17.26 -1.74 9.83
CA GLY A 240 -16.70 -0.65 9.04
C GLY A 240 -15.22 -0.86 8.68
N THR A 241 -14.43 -1.24 9.66
CA THR A 241 -12.98 -1.45 9.53
C THR A 241 -12.57 -2.79 8.91
N GLY A 242 -13.53 -3.63 8.48
CA GLY A 242 -13.27 -4.92 7.81
C GLY A 242 -13.83 -6.15 8.48
N GLY A 243 -14.19 -6.08 9.76
CA GLY A 243 -14.73 -7.23 10.48
C GLY A 243 -14.99 -6.99 11.96
N ALA A 244 -15.81 -7.82 12.56
CA ALA A 244 -16.13 -7.74 13.99
C ALA A 244 -14.87 -8.01 14.82
N MET A 245 -14.60 -7.11 15.76
CA MET A 245 -13.51 -7.25 16.72
C MET A 245 -13.90 -8.25 17.81
N LEU A 246 -13.29 -9.44 17.79
CA LEU A 246 -13.67 -10.51 18.72
C LEU A 246 -12.60 -10.81 19.76
N ARG A 247 -11.33 -10.57 19.42
CA ARG A 247 -10.17 -10.88 20.26
C ARG A 247 -9.12 -9.79 20.09
N PHE A 248 -8.27 -9.67 21.09
CA PHE A 248 -7.13 -8.74 21.05
C PHE A 248 -5.95 -9.33 21.84
N ALA A 249 -4.75 -8.83 21.61
CA ALA A 249 -3.60 -9.09 22.45
C ALA A 249 -2.84 -7.79 22.71
N VAL A 250 -2.14 -7.70 23.83
CA VAL A 250 -1.18 -6.62 24.06
C VAL A 250 0.21 -7.16 23.73
N PHE A 251 1.00 -6.39 23.00
CA PHE A 251 2.42 -6.67 22.86
C PHE A 251 3.25 -5.46 23.25
N SER A 252 4.40 -5.69 23.86
CA SER A 252 5.36 -4.64 24.16
C SER A 252 6.60 -4.80 23.31
N ILE A 253 7.24 -3.68 23.00
CA ILE A 253 8.57 -3.66 22.39
C ILE A 253 9.47 -2.78 23.23
N SER A 254 10.61 -3.32 23.65
CA SER A 254 11.64 -2.58 24.36
C SER A 254 12.99 -2.94 23.80
N ASP A 255 13.74 -1.95 23.34
CA ASP A 255 15.06 -2.09 22.74
C ASP A 255 15.03 -3.14 21.59
N GLY A 256 13.98 -3.10 20.78
CA GLY A 256 13.74 -4.02 19.67
C GLY A 256 13.34 -5.44 20.06
N LYS A 257 13.17 -5.75 21.35
CA LYS A 257 12.67 -7.04 21.83
C LYS A 257 11.15 -7.01 21.94
N LEU A 258 10.48 -7.88 21.19
CA LEU A 258 9.03 -8.00 21.18
C LEU A 258 8.57 -9.08 22.19
N ASP A 259 7.64 -8.71 23.06
CA ASP A 259 6.93 -9.61 23.96
C ASP A 259 5.43 -9.57 23.69
N LEU A 260 4.85 -10.70 23.31
CA LEU A 260 3.42 -10.82 23.01
C LEU A 260 2.73 -11.52 24.18
N GLN A 261 1.77 -10.83 24.80
CA GLN A 261 0.92 -11.40 25.83
C GLN A 261 -0.12 -12.35 25.21
N PRO A 262 -0.66 -13.32 25.99
CA PRO A 262 -1.76 -14.16 25.54
C PRO A 262 -2.95 -13.34 25.03
N ASP A 263 -3.62 -13.85 24.01
CA ASP A 263 -4.77 -13.19 23.41
C ASP A 263 -6.03 -13.33 24.27
N GLN A 264 -6.77 -12.23 24.38
CA GLN A 264 -7.93 -12.06 25.25
C GLN A 264 -9.21 -11.91 24.44
N SER A 265 -10.35 -12.10 25.10
CA SER A 265 -11.65 -11.87 24.50
C SER A 265 -12.06 -10.41 24.69
N VAL A 266 -12.70 -9.79 23.71
CA VAL A 266 -13.30 -8.45 23.92
C VAL A 266 -14.32 -8.43 25.08
N TYR A 267 -14.92 -9.57 25.41
CA TYR A 267 -15.83 -9.76 26.54
C TYR A 267 -15.17 -9.72 27.92
N ASP A 268 -13.83 -9.75 27.99
CA ASP A 268 -13.09 -9.52 29.24
C ASP A 268 -13.10 -8.01 29.60
N VAL A 269 -13.42 -7.15 28.60
CA VAL A 269 -13.61 -5.70 28.74
C VAL A 269 -15.09 -5.32 28.63
N ASP A 270 -15.86 -5.91 27.70
CA ASP A 270 -17.29 -5.64 27.48
C ASP A 270 -18.18 -6.34 28.52
N VAL A 271 -18.32 -5.76 29.72
CA VAL A 271 -19.11 -6.35 30.81
C VAL A 271 -20.61 -6.44 30.46
N ASN A 272 -21.11 -7.68 30.34
CA ASN A 272 -22.50 -8.00 29.99
C ASN A 272 -23.01 -7.33 28.70
N ARG A 273 -22.11 -6.91 27.80
CA ARG A 273 -22.44 -6.13 26.59
C ARG A 273 -23.28 -4.88 26.87
N ARG A 274 -23.13 -4.29 28.06
CA ARG A 274 -23.86 -3.06 28.43
C ARG A 274 -23.29 -1.88 27.63
N PRO A 275 -24.14 -1.09 26.95
CA PRO A 275 -23.72 0.16 26.32
C PRO A 275 -23.11 1.10 27.36
N LEU A 276 -22.02 1.76 26.99
CA LEU A 276 -21.34 2.78 27.78
C LEU A 276 -21.53 4.15 27.13
N HIS A 277 -21.76 5.17 27.94
CA HIS A 277 -21.81 6.54 27.46
C HIS A 277 -20.45 7.18 27.71
N ILE A 278 -19.78 7.58 26.64
CA ILE A 278 -18.54 8.38 26.65
C ILE A 278 -18.76 9.64 25.81
N PRO A 279 -17.98 10.70 25.99
CA PRO A 279 -17.98 11.82 25.05
C PRO A 279 -17.66 11.34 23.63
N LEU A 280 -18.52 11.67 22.67
CA LEU A 280 -18.38 11.28 21.28
C LEU A 280 -18.04 12.50 20.42
N PRO A 281 -17.19 12.35 19.38
CA PRO A 281 -17.04 13.40 18.38
C PRO A 281 -18.34 13.57 17.60
N GLU A 282 -18.54 14.77 17.05
CA GLU A 282 -19.78 15.14 16.34
C GLU A 282 -20.10 14.19 15.18
N ASP A 283 -19.07 13.69 14.50
CA ASP A 283 -19.18 12.87 13.29
C ASP A 283 -19.31 11.36 13.55
N ALA A 284 -19.37 10.91 14.82
CA ALA A 284 -19.61 9.50 15.20
C ALA A 284 -21.12 9.15 15.25
N TRP A 285 -21.84 9.35 14.14
CA TRP A 285 -23.29 9.12 14.05
C TRP A 285 -23.70 7.69 14.47
N TYR A 286 -22.92 6.68 14.06
CA TYR A 286 -23.21 5.27 14.33
C TYR A 286 -23.19 4.93 15.83
N LEU A 287 -22.34 5.58 16.64
CA LEU A 287 -22.33 5.36 18.09
C LEU A 287 -23.53 5.98 18.78
N ARG A 288 -24.04 7.11 18.27
CA ARG A 288 -25.19 7.80 18.87
C ARG A 288 -26.47 6.99 18.71
N GLU A 289 -26.62 6.29 17.60
CA GLU A 289 -27.88 5.67 17.21
C GLU A 289 -27.87 4.13 17.26
N ILE A 290 -26.71 3.51 17.50
CA ILE A 290 -26.55 2.06 17.58
C ILE A 290 -25.99 1.67 18.96
N PRO A 291 -26.86 1.37 19.95
CA PRO A 291 -26.41 1.05 21.31
C PRO A 291 -25.39 -0.10 21.40
N ASP A 292 -25.49 -1.13 20.55
CA ASP A 292 -24.51 -2.24 20.55
C ASP A 292 -23.12 -1.79 20.09
N ALA A 293 -22.99 -0.65 19.41
CA ALA A 293 -21.69 -0.09 19.01
C ALA A 293 -20.99 0.65 20.17
N GLN A 294 -21.71 0.99 21.25
CA GLN A 294 -21.20 1.75 22.39
C GLN A 294 -20.42 0.90 23.39
N ARG A 295 -19.45 0.12 22.91
CA ARG A 295 -18.61 -0.78 23.73
C ARG A 295 -17.29 -1.09 23.03
N PHE A 296 -16.28 -1.50 23.80
CA PHE A 296 -14.92 -1.72 23.30
C PHE A 296 -14.88 -2.70 22.11
N GLY A 297 -15.52 -3.86 22.22
CA GLY A 297 -15.48 -4.89 21.18
C GLY A 297 -16.27 -4.58 19.91
N ASN A 298 -16.97 -3.44 19.83
CA ASN A 298 -17.85 -3.14 18.71
C ASN A 298 -17.93 -1.64 18.41
N ALA A 299 -16.95 -0.84 18.83
CA ALA A 299 -16.87 0.57 18.45
C ALA A 299 -16.24 0.78 17.06
N ASN A 300 -15.92 -0.29 16.33
CA ASN A 300 -15.33 -0.27 14.99
C ASN A 300 -16.36 -0.27 13.84
N TRP A 301 -17.52 0.35 14.07
CA TRP A 301 -18.53 0.54 13.04
C TRP A 301 -18.14 1.64 12.05
N SER A 302 -17.40 2.67 12.45
CA SER A 302 -16.83 3.58 11.44
C SER A 302 -15.86 2.81 10.55
N PRO A 303 -15.83 3.08 9.23
CA PRO A 303 -14.71 2.65 8.39
C PRO A 303 -13.42 3.42 8.67
N ASP A 304 -13.48 4.56 9.38
CA ASP A 304 -12.32 5.34 9.82
C ASP A 304 -11.66 4.62 11.02
N TRP A 305 -10.54 3.95 10.75
CA TRP A 305 -9.83 3.20 11.79
C TRP A 305 -9.19 4.10 12.87
N PRO A 306 -8.59 5.27 12.59
CA PRO A 306 -8.10 6.17 13.65
C PRO A 306 -9.20 6.61 14.63
N LEU A 307 -10.39 6.92 14.13
CA LEU A 307 -11.55 7.21 14.96
C LEU A 307 -11.97 5.97 15.77
N SER A 308 -12.12 4.82 15.11
CA SER A 308 -12.50 3.55 15.76
C SER A 308 -11.52 3.14 16.85
N ALA A 309 -10.21 3.17 16.59
CA ALA A 309 -9.16 2.79 17.52
C ALA A 309 -9.20 3.66 18.79
N ARG A 310 -9.30 4.98 18.64
CA ARG A 310 -9.40 5.92 19.77
C ARG A 310 -10.65 5.68 20.60
N LEU A 311 -11.81 5.51 19.94
CA LEU A 311 -13.08 5.23 20.62
C LEU A 311 -13.05 3.90 21.37
N MET A 312 -12.47 2.85 20.76
CA MET A 312 -12.29 1.57 21.43
C MET A 312 -11.44 1.73 22.70
N LEU A 313 -10.29 2.40 22.63
CA LEU A 313 -9.45 2.65 23.82
C LEU A 313 -10.21 3.45 24.90
N ALA A 314 -10.99 4.47 24.50
CA ALA A 314 -11.83 5.23 25.43
C ALA A 314 -12.91 4.36 26.08
N TYR A 315 -13.53 3.44 25.34
CA TYR A 315 -14.49 2.48 25.88
C TYR A 315 -13.85 1.48 26.83
N ALA A 316 -12.63 1.01 26.55
CA ALA A 316 -11.91 0.13 27.45
C ALA A 316 -11.62 0.83 28.79
N GLU A 317 -11.19 2.09 28.74
CA GLU A 317 -10.96 2.91 29.93
C GLU A 317 -12.26 3.15 30.71
N ALA A 318 -13.34 3.51 30.03
CA ALA A 318 -14.65 3.71 30.64
C ALA A 318 -15.20 2.43 31.29
N SER A 319 -15.04 1.28 30.63
CA SER A 319 -15.48 0.00 31.17
C SER A 319 -14.70 -0.39 32.43
N ALA A 320 -13.39 -0.17 32.45
CA ALA A 320 -12.55 -0.41 33.63
C ALA A 320 -13.00 0.49 34.81
N LYS A 321 -13.29 1.77 34.55
CA LYS A 321 -13.75 2.73 35.57
C LYS A 321 -15.15 2.42 36.10
N GLN A 322 -16.11 2.14 35.21
CA GLN A 322 -17.52 2.04 35.57
C GLN A 322 -17.94 0.62 36.00
N PHE A 323 -17.35 -0.41 35.39
CA PHE A 323 -17.76 -1.79 35.60
C PHE A 323 -16.69 -2.67 36.26
N GLN A 324 -15.56 -2.08 36.70
CA GLN A 324 -14.43 -2.82 37.25
C GLN A 324 -13.93 -3.92 36.30
N ALA A 325 -14.08 -3.67 35.00
CA ALA A 325 -13.55 -4.54 33.96
C ALA A 325 -12.02 -4.52 33.99
N GLN A 326 -11.40 -5.43 33.24
CA GLN A 326 -9.95 -5.45 33.13
C GLN A 326 -9.43 -4.13 32.55
N ALA A 327 -8.58 -3.44 33.31
CA ALA A 327 -7.88 -2.25 32.83
C ALA A 327 -6.82 -2.64 31.79
N LEU A 328 -6.82 -1.95 30.66
CA LEU A 328 -5.73 -2.02 29.69
C LEU A 328 -4.58 -1.11 30.15
N PRO A 329 -3.32 -1.47 29.87
CA PRO A 329 -2.22 -0.53 30.06
C PRO A 329 -2.38 0.67 29.12
N GLN A 330 -1.59 1.72 29.32
CA GLN A 330 -1.41 2.73 28.28
C GLN A 330 -0.95 2.05 26.99
N ILE A 331 -1.66 2.37 25.90
CA ILE A 331 -1.42 1.84 24.56
C ILE A 331 -0.88 3.00 23.70
N ASP A 332 0.29 2.80 23.12
CA ASP A 332 1.02 3.74 22.26
C ASP A 332 0.64 3.57 20.78
N GLY A 333 0.05 2.44 20.41
CA GLY A 333 -0.57 2.24 19.10
C GLY A 333 -1.49 1.04 19.03
N PHE A 334 -2.42 1.04 18.06
CA PHE A 334 -3.44 0.02 17.90
C PHE A 334 -3.46 -0.48 16.44
N PHE A 335 -3.19 -1.78 16.28
CA PHE A 335 -3.21 -2.47 15.01
C PHE A 335 -4.51 -3.28 14.86
N ALA A 336 -5.26 -3.08 13.78
CA ALA A 336 -6.32 -3.99 13.35
C ALA A 336 -5.74 -4.99 12.34
N ILE A 337 -6.01 -6.28 12.56
CA ILE A 337 -5.62 -7.35 11.63
C ILE A 337 -6.75 -8.35 11.43
N ASP A 338 -6.77 -8.98 10.25
CA ASP A 338 -7.64 -10.12 9.97
C ASP A 338 -6.84 -11.37 9.51
N PRO A 339 -7.49 -12.53 9.28
CA PRO A 339 -6.79 -13.75 8.86
C PRO A 339 -6.05 -13.67 7.51
N VAL A 340 -6.34 -12.68 6.65
CA VAL A 340 -5.60 -12.46 5.40
C VAL A 340 -4.18 -12.00 5.70
N VAL A 341 -3.95 -11.22 6.76
CA VAL A 341 -2.59 -10.85 7.21
C VAL A 341 -1.74 -12.10 7.45
N MET A 342 -2.30 -13.09 8.18
CA MET A 342 -1.61 -14.35 8.42
C MET A 342 -1.40 -15.14 7.12
N GLN A 343 -2.35 -15.11 6.19
CA GLN A 343 -2.19 -15.75 4.87
C GLN A 343 -1.01 -15.15 4.09
N GLN A 344 -0.91 -13.82 4.04
CA GLN A 344 0.15 -13.13 3.32
C GLN A 344 1.51 -13.38 3.99
N ALA A 345 1.58 -13.20 5.31
CA ALA A 345 2.80 -13.42 6.08
C ALA A 345 3.30 -14.88 6.02
N LEU A 346 2.40 -15.87 5.97
CA LEU A 346 2.76 -17.28 5.84
C LEU A 346 3.50 -17.62 4.54
N LYS A 347 3.44 -16.79 3.50
CA LYS A 347 4.27 -16.93 2.29
C LYS A 347 5.75 -16.71 2.62
N GLY A 348 6.04 -15.74 3.50
CA GLY A 348 7.39 -15.45 3.99
C GLY A 348 7.85 -16.36 5.12
N VAL A 349 6.99 -16.60 6.10
CA VAL A 349 7.27 -17.47 7.26
C VAL A 349 7.45 -18.93 6.82
N GLY A 350 6.63 -19.38 5.87
CA GLY A 350 6.45 -20.78 5.52
C GLY A 350 5.45 -21.48 6.45
N GLY A 351 4.82 -22.53 5.94
CA GLY A 351 3.87 -23.33 6.74
C GLY A 351 4.55 -24.04 7.91
N PHE A 352 3.82 -24.16 9.03
CA PHE A 352 4.28 -24.79 10.26
C PHE A 352 3.28 -25.84 10.77
N LYS A 353 3.65 -26.58 11.83
CA LYS A 353 2.73 -27.49 12.55
C LYS A 353 2.45 -26.92 13.95
N THR A 354 1.21 -26.98 14.40
CA THR A 354 0.86 -26.68 15.80
C THR A 354 1.39 -27.78 16.72
N PRO A 355 1.45 -27.56 18.05
CA PRO A 355 1.80 -28.62 19.01
C PRO A 355 0.96 -29.89 18.85
N GLY A 356 -0.34 -29.75 18.56
CA GLY A 356 -1.24 -30.87 18.23
C GLY A 356 -1.09 -31.46 16.81
N GLY A 357 0.03 -31.20 16.12
CA GLY A 357 0.36 -31.79 14.82
C GLY A 357 -0.36 -31.22 13.59
N ARG A 358 -1.30 -30.27 13.77
CA ARG A 358 -2.06 -29.68 12.65
C ARG A 358 -1.17 -28.82 11.77
N ARG A 359 -1.20 -29.07 10.47
CA ARG A 359 -0.43 -28.29 9.48
C ARG A 359 -1.15 -26.98 9.12
N VAL A 360 -0.48 -25.86 9.33
CA VAL A 360 -0.93 -24.52 8.96
C VAL A 360 -0.26 -24.10 7.65
N LYS A 361 -1.05 -23.64 6.68
CA LYS A 361 -0.59 -23.19 5.35
C LYS A 361 -1.34 -21.93 4.94
N ALA A 362 -0.68 -21.04 4.21
CA ALA A 362 -1.26 -19.81 3.66
C ALA A 362 -2.59 -20.05 2.92
N SER A 363 -2.65 -21.07 2.06
CA SER A 363 -3.85 -21.37 1.26
C SER A 363 -5.06 -21.87 2.05
N LYS A 364 -4.88 -22.25 3.32
CA LYS A 364 -5.97 -22.82 4.15
C LYS A 364 -6.33 -21.97 5.36
N VAL A 365 -5.51 -20.98 5.73
CA VAL A 365 -5.65 -20.29 7.01
C VAL A 365 -6.91 -19.43 7.09
N VAL A 366 -7.25 -18.68 6.03
CA VAL A 366 -8.47 -17.85 5.99
C VAL A 366 -9.72 -18.72 6.17
N ASN A 367 -9.88 -19.75 5.34
CA ASN A 367 -11.02 -20.67 5.44
C ASN A 367 -11.06 -21.42 6.78
N LEU A 368 -9.89 -21.70 7.38
CA LEU A 368 -9.81 -22.32 8.70
C LEU A 368 -10.39 -21.40 9.78
N PHE A 369 -9.93 -20.14 9.85
CA PHE A 369 -10.32 -19.19 10.89
C PHE A 369 -11.76 -18.69 10.71
N LEU A 370 -12.17 -18.39 9.48
CA LEU A 370 -13.44 -17.72 9.19
C LEU A 370 -14.63 -18.67 9.02
N ASN A 371 -14.39 -19.94 8.67
CA ASN A 371 -15.46 -20.89 8.40
C ASN A 371 -15.24 -22.23 9.12
N ARG A 372 -14.23 -23.01 8.72
CA ARG A 372 -14.11 -24.43 9.13
C ARG A 372 -13.95 -24.61 10.65
N ALA A 373 -13.32 -23.69 11.37
CA ALA A 373 -13.21 -23.79 12.83
C ALA A 373 -14.57 -23.85 13.52
N TYR A 374 -15.60 -23.20 12.96
CA TYR A 374 -16.97 -23.21 13.50
C TYR A 374 -17.69 -24.54 13.26
N ALA A 375 -17.38 -25.23 12.16
CA ALA A 375 -17.93 -26.55 11.85
C ALA A 375 -17.17 -27.69 12.57
N ALA A 376 -15.84 -27.66 12.54
CA ALA A 376 -14.98 -28.73 13.06
C ALA A 376 -14.85 -28.73 14.59
N THR A 377 -15.19 -27.63 15.26
CA THR A 377 -15.08 -27.53 16.72
C THR A 377 -16.24 -26.70 17.26
N PRO A 378 -17.43 -27.32 17.44
CA PRO A 378 -18.62 -26.63 17.93
C PRO A 378 -18.42 -26.02 19.32
N ASN A 379 -17.69 -26.72 20.20
CA ASN A 379 -17.36 -26.25 21.54
C ASN A 379 -16.48 -24.98 21.48
N PRO A 380 -16.97 -23.83 22.01
CA PRO A 380 -16.24 -22.56 21.96
C PRO A 380 -14.87 -22.58 22.65
N GLY A 381 -14.72 -23.33 23.76
CA GLY A 381 -13.47 -23.41 24.51
C GLY A 381 -12.37 -24.16 23.75
N ILE A 382 -12.69 -25.34 23.21
CA ILE A 382 -11.74 -26.15 22.41
C ILE A 382 -11.35 -25.41 21.12
N ARG A 383 -12.31 -24.72 20.49
CA ARG A 383 -12.05 -23.90 19.30
C ARG A 383 -11.07 -22.79 19.62
N ARG A 384 -11.28 -22.09 20.74
CA ARG A 384 -10.39 -21.01 21.22
C ARG A 384 -8.97 -21.52 21.42
N ALA A 385 -8.79 -22.60 22.19
CA ALA A 385 -7.47 -23.18 22.44
C ALA A 385 -6.76 -23.59 21.13
N THR A 386 -7.50 -24.13 20.16
CA THR A 386 -6.95 -24.52 18.86
C THR A 386 -6.46 -23.31 18.05
N LEU A 387 -7.26 -22.22 18.02
CA LEU A 387 -6.90 -21.01 17.28
C LEU A 387 -5.74 -20.26 17.95
N SER A 388 -5.74 -20.13 19.28
CA SER A 388 -4.62 -19.54 20.03
C SER A 388 -3.32 -20.32 19.80
N GLY A 389 -3.35 -21.65 19.80
CA GLY A 389 -2.17 -22.46 19.46
C GLY A 389 -1.65 -22.28 18.03
N ILE A 390 -2.51 -21.87 17.08
CA ILE A 390 -2.08 -21.48 15.73
C ILE A 390 -1.43 -20.10 15.77
N VAL A 391 -2.01 -19.13 16.47
CA VAL A 391 -1.46 -17.77 16.61
C VAL A 391 -0.09 -17.79 17.28
N GLU A 392 0.06 -18.52 18.40
CA GLU A 392 1.34 -18.71 19.07
C GLU A 392 2.38 -19.40 18.16
N GLY A 393 1.93 -20.43 17.43
CA GLY A 393 2.78 -21.11 16.45
C GLY A 393 3.24 -20.16 15.34
N PHE A 394 2.34 -19.32 14.84
CA PHE A 394 2.66 -18.31 13.84
C PHE A 394 3.67 -17.30 14.39
N TYR A 395 3.43 -16.77 15.59
CA TYR A 395 4.32 -15.82 16.27
C TYR A 395 5.75 -16.35 16.42
N ARG A 396 5.91 -17.60 16.91
CA ARG A 396 7.24 -18.23 17.04
C ARG A 396 7.99 -18.35 15.71
N ASN A 397 7.28 -18.49 14.60
CA ASN A 397 7.89 -18.59 13.27
C ASN A 397 8.03 -17.23 12.57
N LEU A 398 7.25 -16.20 12.97
CA LEU A 398 7.28 -14.86 12.38
C LEU A 398 8.66 -14.23 12.48
N LEU A 399 9.31 -14.42 13.63
CA LEU A 399 10.63 -13.91 13.94
C LEU A 399 11.79 -14.70 13.29
N ARG A 400 11.48 -15.83 12.63
CA ARG A 400 12.45 -16.68 11.94
C ARG A 400 11.95 -17.05 10.53
N PRO A 401 11.67 -16.05 9.66
CA PRO A 401 11.04 -16.31 8.38
C PRO A 401 11.98 -17.05 7.43
N LYS A 402 11.44 -18.02 6.67
CA LYS A 402 12.19 -18.71 5.60
C LYS A 402 12.53 -17.76 4.45
N HIS A 403 11.62 -16.83 4.14
CA HIS A 403 11.74 -15.84 3.08
C HIS A 403 11.42 -14.44 3.64
N PRO A 404 12.40 -13.74 4.26
CA PRO A 404 12.20 -12.43 4.89
C PRO A 404 11.64 -11.36 3.95
N SER A 405 12.13 -11.25 2.71
CA SER A 405 11.62 -10.28 1.72
C SER A 405 10.13 -10.49 1.43
N THR A 406 9.73 -11.74 1.20
CA THR A 406 8.33 -12.12 0.97
C THR A 406 7.44 -11.90 2.21
N LEU A 407 8.02 -11.92 3.42
CA LEU A 407 7.27 -11.54 4.64
C LEU A 407 6.97 -10.04 4.64
N ILE A 408 7.96 -9.20 4.34
CA ILE A 408 7.80 -7.74 4.27
C ILE A 408 6.80 -7.37 3.17
N GLU A 409 6.92 -7.96 1.98
CA GLU A 409 5.94 -7.82 0.89
C GLU A 409 4.53 -8.22 1.32
N GLY A 410 4.40 -9.30 2.11
CA GLY A 410 3.12 -9.76 2.64
C GLY A 410 2.47 -8.77 3.61
N PHE A 411 3.26 -8.11 4.47
CA PHE A 411 2.78 -7.04 5.34
C PHE A 411 2.41 -5.79 4.55
N GLY A 412 3.26 -5.35 3.61
CA GLY A 412 2.96 -4.22 2.74
C GLY A 412 1.70 -4.45 1.90
N GLN A 413 1.50 -5.66 1.39
CA GLN A 413 0.25 -6.03 0.72
C GLN A 413 -0.95 -5.98 1.67
N SER A 414 -0.79 -6.42 2.91
CA SER A 414 -1.88 -6.41 3.90
C SER A 414 -2.29 -5.00 4.31
N LEU A 415 -1.33 -4.08 4.40
CA LEU A 415 -1.56 -2.65 4.65
C LEU A 415 -2.27 -1.99 3.46
N ALA A 416 -1.74 -2.19 2.24
CA ALA A 416 -2.33 -1.62 1.03
C ALA A 416 -3.73 -2.15 0.70
N GLU A 417 -4.06 -3.37 1.16
CA GLU A 417 -5.40 -3.99 1.03
C GLU A 417 -6.24 -3.83 2.32
N LYS A 418 -5.81 -2.97 3.27
CA LYS A 418 -6.46 -2.64 4.54
C LYS A 418 -6.81 -3.82 5.45
N HIS A 419 -6.29 -5.02 5.17
CA HIS A 419 -6.36 -6.17 6.07
C HIS A 419 -5.50 -5.98 7.32
N MET A 420 -4.53 -5.07 7.26
CA MET A 420 -3.80 -4.51 8.40
C MET A 420 -3.98 -2.99 8.39
N GLN A 421 -4.39 -2.41 9.53
CA GLN A 421 -4.53 -0.96 9.70
C GLN A 421 -3.86 -0.55 11.01
N MET A 422 -3.32 0.67 11.06
CA MET A 422 -2.55 1.15 12.22
C MET A 422 -3.07 2.49 12.72
N TRP A 423 -3.04 2.67 14.03
CA TRP A 423 -3.20 3.98 14.67
C TRP A 423 -2.08 4.14 15.68
N MET A 424 -1.42 5.30 15.70
CA MET A 424 -0.38 5.62 16.66
C MET A 424 -0.83 6.78 17.55
N ARG A 425 -0.41 6.75 18.82
CA ARG A 425 -0.66 7.82 19.78
C ARG A 425 0.26 9.01 19.55
N ASP A 426 1.52 8.74 19.21
CA ASP A 426 2.50 9.78 18.90
C ASP A 426 2.16 10.45 17.56
N GLU A 427 2.21 11.78 17.52
CA GLU A 427 1.78 12.56 16.36
C GLU A 427 2.70 12.39 15.15
N ALA A 428 4.02 12.25 15.36
CA ALA A 428 4.97 12.05 14.28
C ALA A 428 4.83 10.63 13.69
N GLU A 429 4.67 9.63 14.55
CA GLU A 429 4.40 8.25 14.12
C GLU A 429 3.06 8.14 13.36
N GLN A 430 2.01 8.81 13.86
CA GLN A 430 0.69 8.81 13.19
C GLN A 430 0.73 9.55 11.85
N ALA A 431 1.42 10.69 11.75
CA ALA A 431 1.59 11.41 10.50
C ALA A 431 2.30 10.57 9.43
N PHE A 432 3.28 9.76 9.83
CA PHE A 432 3.91 8.79 8.93
C PHE A 432 2.92 7.71 8.47
N VAL A 433 2.15 7.11 9.39
CA VAL A 433 1.14 6.10 9.04
C VAL A 433 0.08 6.66 8.09
N GLU A 434 -0.38 7.89 8.31
CA GLU A 434 -1.32 8.61 7.44
C GLU A 434 -0.73 8.85 6.05
N ARG A 435 0.52 9.33 5.96
CA ARG A 435 1.23 9.56 4.70
C ARG A 435 1.32 8.29 3.85
N MET A 436 1.46 7.14 4.50
CA MET A 436 1.57 5.85 3.83
C MET A 436 0.21 5.19 3.50
N ASP A 437 -0.92 5.82 3.84
CA ASP A 437 -2.28 5.23 3.75
C ASP A 437 -2.37 3.87 4.48
N TRP A 438 -1.74 3.80 5.66
CA TRP A 438 -1.72 2.59 6.50
C TRP A 438 -2.72 2.66 7.64
N ASP A 439 -3.31 3.83 7.87
CA ASP A 439 -4.26 4.04 8.94
C ASP A 439 -5.67 3.65 8.54
N GLY A 440 -6.02 3.64 7.25
CA GLY A 440 -7.37 3.34 6.79
C GLY A 440 -8.41 4.37 7.22
N ALA A 441 -8.02 5.64 7.36
CA ALA A 441 -8.97 6.74 7.58
C ALA A 441 -9.95 6.90 6.41
N ILE A 442 -11.05 7.62 6.62
CA ILE A 442 -11.87 8.09 5.50
C ILE A 442 -11.10 9.20 4.77
N GLU A 443 -10.83 8.99 3.48
CA GLU A 443 -10.06 9.90 2.64
C GLU A 443 -10.57 11.35 2.69
N GLN A 444 -9.66 12.27 3.02
CA GLN A 444 -9.92 13.71 3.07
C GLN A 444 -9.31 14.42 1.85
N GLY A 445 -9.80 15.63 1.56
CA GLY A 445 -9.20 16.49 0.53
C GLY A 445 -9.28 15.98 -0.92
N VAL A 446 -10.09 14.95 -1.19
CA VAL A 446 -10.23 14.38 -2.54
C VAL A 446 -10.77 15.41 -3.54
N ALA A 447 -10.02 15.65 -4.61
CA ALA A 447 -10.46 16.45 -5.75
C ALA A 447 -11.45 15.66 -6.62
N GLY A 448 -12.55 16.30 -7.04
CA GLY A 448 -13.59 15.66 -7.84
C GLY A 448 -14.56 14.83 -7.00
N ASP A 449 -14.98 13.67 -7.51
CA ASP A 449 -15.95 12.78 -6.88
C ASP A 449 -15.29 11.73 -5.97
N TYR A 450 -16.08 11.14 -5.06
CA TYR A 450 -15.64 10.17 -4.07
C TYR A 450 -16.71 9.10 -3.84
N LEU A 451 -16.28 7.86 -3.66
CA LEU A 451 -17.16 6.76 -3.27
C LEU A 451 -16.45 5.80 -2.33
N ASN A 452 -17.10 5.49 -1.21
CA ASN A 452 -16.76 4.35 -0.36
C ASN A 452 -18.05 3.61 0.00
N VAL A 453 -18.13 2.32 -0.31
CA VAL A 453 -19.30 1.47 0.00
C VAL A 453 -18.95 0.54 1.14
N VAL A 454 -19.55 0.79 2.30
CA VAL A 454 -19.22 0.11 3.55
C VAL A 454 -20.40 -0.74 4.01
N GLN A 455 -20.15 -2.04 4.15
CA GLN A 455 -21.12 -3.01 4.64
C GLN A 455 -20.94 -3.27 6.14
N GLN A 456 -22.04 -3.28 6.87
CA GLN A 456 -22.11 -3.69 8.28
C GLN A 456 -23.04 -4.90 8.38
N ASN A 457 -22.60 -5.97 9.02
CA ASN A 457 -23.48 -7.10 9.30
C ASN A 457 -24.32 -6.83 10.55
N VAL A 458 -25.61 -6.58 10.37
CA VAL A 458 -26.56 -6.37 11.50
C VAL A 458 -27.32 -7.65 11.88
N GLY A 459 -27.07 -8.75 11.17
CA GLY A 459 -27.66 -10.06 11.41
C GLY A 459 -26.92 -10.91 12.45
N GLY A 460 -25.69 -10.53 12.83
CA GLY A 460 -24.88 -11.25 13.83
C GLY A 460 -24.52 -12.68 13.42
N ASN A 461 -24.45 -12.93 12.11
CA ASN A 461 -24.10 -14.22 11.51
C ASN A 461 -22.77 -14.10 10.75
N LYS A 462 -22.35 -15.18 10.07
CA LYS A 462 -21.07 -15.23 9.32
C LYS A 462 -21.27 -15.30 7.81
N LEU A 463 -22.41 -14.77 7.36
CA LEU A 463 -22.81 -14.88 5.96
C LEU A 463 -21.98 -13.97 5.04
N ASP A 464 -21.28 -12.97 5.56
CA ASP A 464 -20.37 -12.15 4.75
C ASP A 464 -19.21 -12.97 4.15
N PHE A 465 -18.87 -14.13 4.74
CA PHE A 465 -17.90 -15.06 4.14
C PHE A 465 -18.37 -15.64 2.79
N PHE A 466 -19.67 -15.70 2.57
CA PHE A 466 -20.30 -16.24 1.37
C PHE A 466 -20.92 -15.15 0.47
N ALA A 467 -20.92 -13.90 0.93
CA ALA A 467 -21.51 -12.80 0.20
C ALA A 467 -20.68 -12.45 -1.03
N ASP A 468 -21.36 -12.28 -2.16
CA ASP A 468 -20.75 -11.78 -3.40
C ASP A 468 -21.37 -10.41 -3.71
N MET A 469 -20.53 -9.39 -3.83
CA MET A 469 -20.95 -7.99 -3.93
C MET A 469 -20.47 -7.36 -5.24
N ASN A 470 -21.38 -6.64 -5.90
CA ASN A 470 -21.12 -5.88 -7.11
C ASN A 470 -21.56 -4.42 -6.93
N THR A 471 -20.69 -3.49 -7.28
CA THR A 471 -20.99 -2.05 -7.24
C THR A 471 -20.91 -1.48 -8.66
N THR A 472 -21.99 -0.89 -9.15
CA THR A 472 -22.06 -0.21 -10.45
C THR A 472 -22.27 1.28 -10.25
N ILE A 473 -21.47 2.10 -10.94
CA ILE A 473 -21.52 3.56 -10.83
C ILE A 473 -21.68 4.14 -12.23
N ASP A 474 -22.87 4.67 -12.52
CA ASP A 474 -23.17 5.34 -13.78
C ASP A 474 -23.03 6.85 -13.62
N VAL A 475 -22.03 7.43 -14.28
CA VAL A 475 -21.66 8.85 -14.22
C VAL A 475 -22.03 9.54 -15.53
N ARG A 476 -22.70 10.69 -15.41
CA ARG A 476 -22.99 11.62 -16.51
C ARG A 476 -22.49 13.02 -16.14
N PRO A 477 -21.30 13.44 -16.63
CA PRO A 477 -20.82 14.81 -16.48
C PRO A 477 -21.79 15.82 -17.11
N THR A 478 -22.04 16.91 -16.39
CA THR A 478 -22.98 17.99 -16.74
C THR A 478 -22.37 19.34 -16.32
N GLY A 479 -21.68 20.01 -17.24
CA GLY A 479 -20.89 21.21 -16.92
C GLY A 479 -19.80 20.89 -15.90
N ARG A 480 -19.76 21.61 -14.78
CA ARG A 480 -18.85 21.35 -13.65
C ARG A 480 -19.34 20.28 -12.67
N SER A 481 -20.58 19.80 -12.83
CA SER A 481 -21.21 18.81 -11.94
C SER A 481 -21.26 17.45 -12.61
N ALA A 482 -21.52 16.39 -11.84
CA ALA A 482 -21.85 15.07 -12.36
C ALA A 482 -23.18 14.58 -11.80
N ARG A 483 -24.01 13.95 -12.65
CA ARG A 483 -25.13 13.10 -12.19
C ARG A 483 -24.61 11.68 -12.06
N VAL A 484 -24.81 11.07 -10.90
CA VAL A 484 -24.29 9.76 -10.55
C VAL A 484 -25.44 8.86 -10.10
N ALA A 485 -25.44 7.61 -10.52
CA ALA A 485 -26.27 6.57 -9.94
C ALA A 485 -25.36 5.42 -9.49
N THR A 486 -25.38 5.14 -8.18
CA THR A 486 -24.62 4.05 -7.57
C THR A 486 -25.58 2.95 -7.19
N GLU A 487 -25.35 1.77 -7.73
CA GLU A 487 -26.09 0.54 -7.44
C GLU A 487 -25.16 -0.47 -6.78
N VAL A 488 -25.61 -1.02 -5.65
CA VAL A 488 -24.88 -2.02 -4.87
C VAL A 488 -25.75 -3.25 -4.78
N SER A 489 -25.31 -4.35 -5.40
CA SER A 489 -25.98 -5.65 -5.37
C SER A 489 -25.18 -6.65 -4.52
N ILE A 490 -25.89 -7.45 -3.74
CA ILE A 490 -25.30 -8.43 -2.81
C ILE A 490 -26.08 -9.72 -2.89
N GLY A 491 -25.39 -10.82 -3.17
CA GLY A 491 -25.94 -12.18 -3.15
C GLY A 491 -25.59 -12.93 -1.86
N ASN A 492 -26.54 -13.66 -1.30
CA ASN A 492 -26.29 -14.59 -0.20
C ASN A 492 -25.89 -15.97 -0.75
N GLY A 493 -24.60 -16.12 -1.10
CA GLY A 493 -24.03 -17.34 -1.67
C GLY A 493 -23.80 -18.48 -0.67
N ALA A 494 -24.40 -18.43 0.53
CA ALA A 494 -24.31 -19.55 1.45
C ALA A 494 -25.08 -20.77 0.90
N PHE A 495 -24.69 -21.96 1.34
CA PHE A 495 -25.29 -23.23 0.92
C PHE A 495 -25.45 -24.15 2.12
N LEU A 496 -26.18 -25.27 2.00
CA LEU A 496 -26.38 -26.22 3.09
C LEU A 496 -25.61 -27.54 2.84
N PRO A 497 -25.16 -28.24 3.90
CA PRO A 497 -25.22 -27.87 5.32
C PRO A 497 -24.08 -26.91 5.74
N GLN A 498 -24.36 -26.03 6.70
CA GLN A 498 -23.35 -25.21 7.41
C GLN A 498 -23.60 -25.24 8.91
N ALA A 499 -22.60 -24.86 9.70
CA ALA A 499 -22.74 -24.75 11.14
C ALA A 499 -23.85 -23.74 11.50
N ARG A 500 -24.73 -24.08 12.46
CA ARG A 500 -25.82 -23.20 12.90
C ARG A 500 -25.35 -21.80 13.33
N TYR A 501 -24.16 -21.70 13.92
CA TYR A 501 -23.55 -20.42 14.32
C TYR A 501 -23.09 -19.57 13.14
N VAL A 502 -22.82 -20.18 11.98
CA VAL A 502 -22.45 -19.47 10.75
C VAL A 502 -23.67 -18.87 10.07
N LEU A 503 -24.74 -19.67 9.94
CA LEU A 503 -25.99 -19.23 9.30
C LEU A 503 -26.77 -18.24 10.18
N GLY A 504 -26.49 -18.21 11.49
CA GLY A 504 -27.26 -17.45 12.46
C GLY A 504 -28.61 -18.11 12.73
N ASN A 505 -29.16 -17.90 13.93
CA ASN A 505 -30.54 -18.24 14.23
C ASN A 505 -31.09 -17.09 15.08
N VAL A 506 -32.03 -16.34 14.51
CA VAL A 506 -32.57 -15.14 15.13
C VAL A 506 -33.75 -15.52 16.03
N GLY A 507 -33.49 -16.34 17.05
CA GLY A 507 -34.42 -16.54 18.17
C GLY A 507 -34.31 -15.44 19.24
N ARG A 508 -33.40 -14.47 19.07
CA ARG A 508 -33.00 -13.50 20.12
C ARG A 508 -32.82 -12.04 19.66
N ALA A 509 -33.24 -11.66 18.45
CA ALA A 509 -33.16 -10.25 18.07
C ALA A 509 -34.29 -9.44 18.73
N ALA A 510 -33.96 -8.19 19.08
CA ALA A 510 -34.92 -7.14 19.41
C ALA A 510 -36.06 -7.13 18.37
N GLY A 511 -37.29 -6.85 18.82
CA GLY A 511 -38.54 -7.06 18.05
C GLY A 511 -38.67 -6.38 16.68
N THR A 512 -37.65 -5.66 16.21
CA THR A 512 -37.57 -5.00 14.90
C THR A 512 -36.99 -5.87 13.78
N LEU A 513 -36.36 -7.00 14.10
CA LEU A 513 -35.79 -7.91 13.10
C LEU A 513 -36.73 -9.09 12.82
N SER A 514 -36.87 -9.48 11.55
CA SER A 514 -37.69 -10.64 11.19
C SER A 514 -37.15 -11.92 11.84
N ARG A 515 -38.03 -12.90 12.12
CA ARG A 515 -37.60 -14.21 12.61
C ARG A 515 -37.26 -15.08 11.42
N GLY A 516 -36.05 -15.64 11.39
CA GLY A 516 -35.63 -16.52 10.31
C GLY A 516 -34.24 -17.12 10.50
N TRP A 517 -33.87 -18.00 9.59
CA TRP A 517 -32.60 -18.73 9.57
C TRP A 517 -31.86 -18.44 8.26
N ALA A 518 -30.54 -18.35 8.31
CA ALA A 518 -29.69 -18.10 7.14
C ALA A 518 -30.00 -16.78 6.37
N LEU A 519 -30.55 -15.77 7.06
CA LEU A 519 -30.83 -14.45 6.50
C LEU A 519 -29.59 -13.56 6.58
N HIS A 520 -29.04 -13.16 5.43
CA HIS A 520 -27.96 -12.17 5.40
C HIS A 520 -28.56 -10.77 5.55
N ARG A 521 -28.04 -9.98 6.50
CA ARG A 521 -28.54 -8.64 6.78
C ARG A 521 -27.43 -7.60 6.67
N PRO A 522 -27.07 -7.21 5.44
CA PRO A 522 -26.10 -6.16 5.23
C PRO A 522 -26.77 -4.78 5.36
N MET A 523 -26.26 -3.96 6.26
CA MET A 523 -26.50 -2.52 6.26
C MET A 523 -25.44 -1.85 5.39
N ILE A 524 -25.86 -1.29 4.27
CA ILE A 524 -25.01 -0.65 3.26
C ILE A 524 -24.98 0.84 3.52
N ASN A 525 -23.78 1.37 3.64
CA ASN A 525 -23.50 2.79 3.84
C ASN A 525 -22.70 3.28 2.63
N VAL A 526 -23.29 4.20 1.86
CA VAL A 526 -22.66 4.79 0.67
C VAL A 526 -22.15 6.18 1.04
N TYR A 527 -20.83 6.29 1.19
CA TYR A 527 -20.14 7.54 1.47
C TYR A 527 -19.82 8.26 0.17
N VAL A 528 -20.25 9.52 0.08
CA VAL A 528 -20.05 10.41 -1.08
C VAL A 528 -19.55 11.78 -0.60
N PRO A 529 -19.09 12.69 -1.48
CA PRO A 529 -18.70 14.03 -1.05
C PRO A 529 -19.83 14.72 -0.27
N GLY A 530 -19.52 15.45 0.81
CA GLY A 530 -20.55 16.17 1.61
C GLY A 530 -21.38 17.21 0.83
N ARG A 531 -20.92 17.58 -0.36
CA ARG A 531 -21.63 18.45 -1.30
C ARG A 531 -22.59 17.71 -2.24
N ALA A 532 -22.62 16.38 -2.21
CA ALA A 532 -23.56 15.60 -3.00
C ALA A 532 -25.00 15.91 -2.58
N ARG A 533 -25.93 15.79 -3.53
CA ARG A 533 -27.37 16.02 -3.32
C ARG A 533 -28.14 14.84 -3.86
N LEU A 534 -28.84 14.13 -2.97
CA LEU A 534 -29.68 13.00 -3.34
C LEU A 534 -30.78 13.46 -4.31
N GLN A 535 -31.05 12.65 -5.32
CA GLN A 535 -32.13 12.83 -6.29
C GLN A 535 -33.18 11.72 -6.19
N GLY A 536 -32.78 10.53 -5.74
CA GLY A 536 -33.69 9.43 -5.45
C GLY A 536 -32.95 8.22 -4.92
N ALA A 537 -33.65 7.34 -4.21
CA ALA A 537 -33.10 6.09 -3.73
C ALA A 537 -34.13 4.96 -3.89
N GLY A 538 -33.64 3.73 -4.02
CA GLY A 538 -34.49 2.55 -4.12
C GLY A 538 -33.79 1.30 -3.61
N VAL A 539 -34.60 0.27 -3.33
CA VAL A 539 -34.16 -1.06 -2.92
C VAL A 539 -34.89 -2.09 -3.77
N GLU A 540 -34.16 -3.09 -4.27
CA GLU A 540 -34.75 -4.31 -4.83
C GLU A 540 -34.52 -5.46 -3.85
N GLY A 541 -35.57 -6.25 -3.60
CA GLY A 541 -35.60 -7.25 -2.54
C GLY A 541 -36.22 -6.72 -1.24
N THR A 542 -35.85 -7.32 -0.11
CA THR A 542 -36.45 -6.97 1.20
C THR A 542 -35.61 -5.92 1.91
N ARG A 543 -36.15 -4.69 2.04
CA ARG A 543 -35.60 -3.65 2.93
C ARG A 543 -36.10 -3.85 4.35
N ILE A 544 -35.21 -3.66 5.34
CA ILE A 544 -35.60 -3.58 6.76
C ILE A 544 -35.11 -2.25 7.35
N ASP A 545 -35.91 -1.66 8.22
CA ASP A 545 -35.61 -0.39 8.89
C ASP A 545 -34.97 -0.66 10.26
N ALA A 546 -33.86 -1.40 10.24
CA ALA A 546 -33.10 -1.79 11.43
C ALA A 546 -31.57 -1.75 11.16
N PRO A 547 -30.75 -1.24 12.10
CA PRO A 547 -31.13 -0.50 13.32
C PRO A 547 -31.92 0.78 12.99
N VAL A 548 -32.50 1.44 14.00
CA VAL A 548 -33.31 2.67 13.81
C VAL A 548 -32.52 3.75 13.05
N ALA A 549 -31.20 3.79 13.23
CA ALA A 549 -30.28 4.65 12.49
C ALA A 549 -30.31 4.47 10.96
N ALA A 550 -30.75 3.30 10.50
CA ALA A 550 -30.87 2.96 9.08
C ALA A 550 -32.31 3.06 8.56
N ALA A 551 -33.26 3.48 9.41
CA ALA A 551 -34.67 3.56 9.03
C ALA A 551 -34.91 4.65 8.00
N TRP A 552 -35.56 4.30 6.90
CA TRP A 552 -35.92 5.25 5.87
C TRP A 552 -37.16 6.06 6.29
N PRO A 553 -37.09 7.40 6.41
CA PRO A 553 -38.26 8.22 6.73
C PRO A 553 -39.36 8.18 5.66
N GLY A 554 -39.05 7.71 4.44
CA GLY A 554 -40.01 7.53 3.36
C GLY A 554 -39.55 6.48 2.34
N PRO A 555 -40.42 6.05 1.40
CA PRO A 555 -40.11 4.96 0.46
C PRO A 555 -38.85 5.16 -0.38
N GLU A 556 -38.55 6.41 -0.77
CA GLU A 556 -37.37 6.79 -1.57
C GLU A 556 -36.42 7.73 -0.82
N SER A 557 -36.58 7.83 0.50
CA SER A 557 -35.81 8.74 1.36
C SER A 557 -34.95 7.92 2.31
N PRO A 558 -33.67 7.68 1.98
CA PRO A 558 -32.77 6.91 2.84
C PRO A 558 -32.38 7.70 4.08
N ALA A 559 -32.04 6.97 5.14
CA ALA A 559 -31.35 7.55 6.28
C ALA A 559 -30.06 8.26 5.79
N THR A 560 -29.87 9.50 6.21
CA THR A 560 -28.78 10.36 5.76
C THR A 560 -27.97 10.81 6.96
N HIS A 561 -26.67 10.51 6.93
CA HIS A 561 -25.72 10.84 7.99
C HIS A 561 -24.56 11.67 7.45
N SER A 562 -23.72 12.18 8.37
CA SER A 562 -22.49 12.88 8.04
C SER A 562 -21.34 12.29 8.87
N GLU A 563 -20.24 11.98 8.19
CA GLU A 563 -19.03 11.44 8.83
C GLU A 563 -17.79 11.94 8.09
N ARG A 564 -16.82 12.54 8.80
CA ARG A 564 -15.54 13.00 8.22
C ARG A 564 -15.71 13.80 6.91
N GLY A 565 -16.66 14.74 6.90
CA GLY A 565 -16.98 15.60 5.76
C GLY A 565 -17.64 14.90 4.56
N LYS A 566 -18.07 13.64 4.72
CA LYS A 566 -18.82 12.86 3.73
C LYS A 566 -20.29 12.81 4.09
N THR A 567 -21.14 12.78 3.07
CA THR A 567 -22.55 12.39 3.23
C THR A 567 -22.63 10.89 3.14
N VAL A 568 -23.42 10.27 4.01
CA VAL A 568 -23.61 8.82 4.06
C VAL A 568 -25.08 8.51 3.88
N TRP A 569 -25.42 7.71 2.87
CA TRP A 569 -26.77 7.16 2.73
C TRP A 569 -26.78 5.69 3.12
N THR A 570 -27.78 5.33 3.93
CA THR A 570 -27.83 4.00 4.53
C THR A 570 -29.10 3.26 4.13
N ALA A 571 -28.97 1.96 3.89
CA ALA A 571 -30.08 1.03 3.73
C ALA A 571 -29.71 -0.33 4.27
N THR A 572 -30.63 -0.99 4.97
CA THR A 572 -30.43 -2.37 5.42
C THR A 572 -31.29 -3.31 4.59
N LEU A 573 -30.66 -4.35 4.07
CA LEU A 573 -31.33 -5.43 3.35
C LEU A 573 -31.52 -6.65 4.23
N GLU A 574 -32.46 -7.50 3.85
CA GLU A 574 -32.59 -8.86 4.32
C GLU A 574 -32.62 -9.80 3.11
N ILE A 575 -31.61 -10.67 3.01
CA ILE A 575 -31.35 -11.48 1.83
C ILE A 575 -31.39 -12.96 2.22
N PRO A 576 -32.45 -13.69 1.84
CA PRO A 576 -32.55 -15.13 2.04
C PRO A 576 -31.43 -15.93 1.35
N LEU A 577 -31.29 -17.19 1.74
CA LEU A 577 -30.29 -18.10 1.19
C LEU A 577 -30.47 -18.25 -0.34
N GLY A 578 -29.41 -18.00 -1.11
CA GLY A 578 -29.43 -18.13 -2.57
C GLY A 578 -30.12 -16.99 -3.32
N GLU A 579 -30.62 -15.98 -2.60
CA GLU A 579 -31.22 -14.78 -3.19
C GLU A 579 -30.21 -13.62 -3.26
N GLU A 580 -30.62 -12.55 -3.94
CA GLU A 580 -29.87 -11.31 -4.12
C GLU A 580 -30.77 -10.12 -3.75
N GLY A 581 -30.17 -9.08 -3.19
CA GLY A 581 -30.82 -7.79 -2.98
C GLY A 581 -29.92 -6.66 -3.45
N SER A 582 -30.52 -5.52 -3.80
CA SER A 582 -29.78 -4.35 -4.28
C SER A 582 -30.25 -3.04 -3.66
N THR A 583 -29.36 -2.06 -3.59
CA THR A 583 -29.67 -0.68 -3.22
C THR A 583 -29.23 0.23 -4.35
N ARG A 584 -29.98 1.30 -4.60
CA ARG A 584 -29.66 2.28 -5.63
C ARG A 584 -29.79 3.69 -5.08
N PHE A 585 -28.76 4.50 -5.29
CA PHE A 585 -28.73 5.92 -4.92
C PHE A 585 -28.41 6.76 -6.15
N ALA A 586 -29.34 7.62 -6.55
CA ALA A 586 -29.14 8.61 -7.61
C ALA A 586 -28.88 9.97 -6.97
N TYR A 587 -27.82 10.65 -7.37
CA TYR A 587 -27.39 11.92 -6.78
C TYR A 587 -26.65 12.81 -7.78
N THR A 588 -26.54 14.09 -7.45
CA THR A 588 -25.67 15.03 -8.15
C THR A 588 -24.48 15.39 -7.29
N VAL A 589 -23.30 15.50 -7.90
CA VAL A 589 -22.07 15.98 -7.25
C VAL A 589 -21.65 17.29 -7.91
N PRO A 590 -21.91 18.44 -7.27
CA PRO A 590 -21.40 19.72 -7.71
C PRO A 590 -19.88 19.75 -7.73
N ASN A 591 -19.28 20.45 -8.69
CA ASN A 591 -17.82 20.58 -8.80
C ASN A 591 -17.10 19.21 -8.80
N ALA A 592 -17.66 18.23 -9.51
CA ALA A 592 -17.04 16.93 -9.75
C ALA A 592 -16.16 16.93 -11.01
N VAL A 593 -16.35 17.93 -11.88
CA VAL A 593 -15.62 18.10 -13.13
C VAL A 593 -14.84 19.41 -13.08
N ASP A 594 -13.54 19.30 -13.25
CA ASP A 594 -12.61 20.43 -13.30
C ASP A 594 -12.16 20.75 -14.72
N ARG A 595 -11.64 21.97 -14.89
CA ARG A 595 -11.08 22.45 -16.15
C ARG A 595 -9.56 22.58 -16.02
N ALA A 596 -8.83 21.74 -16.74
CA ALA A 596 -7.38 21.77 -16.85
C ALA A 596 -6.99 22.29 -18.24
N GLY A 597 -6.78 23.61 -18.35
CA GLY A 597 -6.55 24.29 -19.61
C GLY A 597 -7.74 24.16 -20.57
N GLN A 598 -7.53 23.48 -21.69
CA GLN A 598 -8.59 23.19 -22.68
C GLN A 598 -9.32 21.86 -22.45
N ARG A 599 -9.03 21.15 -21.35
CA ARG A 599 -9.65 19.85 -21.05
C ARG A 599 -10.60 19.93 -19.86
N TRP A 600 -11.68 19.19 -19.95
CA TRP A 600 -12.52 18.81 -18.82
C TRP A 600 -11.96 17.53 -18.21
N VAL A 601 -11.96 17.44 -16.89
CA VAL A 601 -11.39 16.33 -16.13
C VAL A 601 -12.39 15.90 -15.06
N TYR A 602 -12.86 14.67 -15.12
CA TYR A 602 -13.63 14.00 -14.08
C TYR A 602 -12.71 13.01 -13.35
N ARG A 603 -12.62 13.14 -12.03
CA ARG A 603 -11.89 12.22 -11.14
C ARG A 603 -12.86 11.60 -10.16
N LEU A 604 -12.74 10.30 -9.94
CA LEU A 604 -13.47 9.57 -8.92
C LEU A 604 -12.47 8.78 -8.08
N ALA A 605 -12.38 9.13 -6.79
CA ALA A 605 -11.67 8.30 -5.81
C ALA A 605 -12.60 7.20 -5.29
N LEU A 606 -12.20 5.96 -5.52
CA LEU A 606 -12.83 4.75 -5.03
C LEU A 606 -12.04 4.27 -3.82
N GLN A 607 -12.63 4.40 -2.63
CA GLN A 607 -12.10 3.79 -1.42
C GLN A 607 -12.73 2.42 -1.20
N HIS A 608 -11.96 1.46 -0.72
CA HIS A 608 -12.43 0.10 -0.47
C HIS A 608 -12.54 -0.23 1.02
N GLN A 609 -13.51 -1.08 1.36
CA GLN A 609 -13.57 -1.78 2.63
C GLN A 609 -12.84 -3.13 2.49
N PRO A 610 -11.96 -3.52 3.43
CA PRO A 610 -11.32 -4.82 3.41
C PRO A 610 -12.37 -5.94 3.64
N LYS A 611 -12.45 -6.89 2.70
CA LYS A 611 -13.42 -7.99 2.70
C LYS A 611 -12.70 -9.30 2.37
N VAL A 612 -13.14 -10.42 2.97
CA VAL A 612 -12.63 -11.74 2.61
C VAL A 612 -12.90 -12.08 1.14
N ARG A 613 -14.02 -11.59 0.60
CA ARG A 613 -14.35 -11.57 -0.83
C ARG A 613 -14.47 -10.11 -1.28
N PRO A 614 -13.42 -9.55 -1.91
CA PRO A 614 -13.46 -8.18 -2.39
C PRO A 614 -14.55 -8.01 -3.46
N GLU A 615 -15.20 -6.86 -3.46
CA GLU A 615 -16.28 -6.55 -4.40
C GLU A 615 -15.76 -6.30 -5.83
N THR A 616 -16.64 -6.50 -6.81
CA THR A 616 -16.38 -6.08 -8.19
C THR A 616 -17.01 -4.71 -8.43
N THR A 617 -16.19 -3.73 -8.81
CA THR A 617 -16.65 -2.37 -9.10
C THR A 617 -16.64 -2.11 -10.59
N THR A 618 -17.74 -1.58 -11.11
CA THR A 618 -17.91 -1.15 -12.50
C THR A 618 -18.23 0.35 -12.54
N VAL A 619 -17.36 1.16 -13.13
CA VAL A 619 -17.59 2.59 -13.37
C VAL A 619 -17.92 2.78 -14.84
N ARG A 620 -19.07 3.38 -15.14
CA ARG A 620 -19.48 3.75 -16.49
C ARG A 620 -19.59 5.27 -16.58
N VAL A 621 -18.80 5.88 -17.47
CA VAL A 621 -18.84 7.33 -17.70
C VAL A 621 -19.43 7.59 -19.08
N SER A 622 -20.60 8.23 -19.12
CA SER A 622 -21.22 8.69 -20.37
C SER A 622 -20.62 10.02 -20.78
N LEU A 623 -19.91 10.07 -21.90
CA LEU A 623 -19.26 11.27 -22.38
C LEU A 623 -20.30 12.34 -22.79
N PRO A 624 -20.04 13.63 -22.52
CA PRO A 624 -20.88 14.71 -23.04
C PRO A 624 -20.90 14.71 -24.58
N ARG A 625 -22.02 15.15 -25.17
CA ARG A 625 -22.13 15.33 -26.62
C ARG A 625 -21.02 16.26 -27.11
N GLY A 626 -20.34 15.87 -28.20
CA GLY A 626 -19.23 16.63 -28.77
C GLY A 626 -17.86 16.36 -28.12
N ALA A 627 -17.76 15.50 -27.11
CA ALA A 627 -16.48 15.17 -26.47
C ALA A 627 -15.46 14.60 -27.47
N ARG A 628 -14.32 15.28 -27.61
CA ARG A 628 -13.19 14.92 -28.47
C ARG A 628 -11.92 14.69 -27.65
N ALA A 629 -10.92 14.06 -28.26
CA ALA A 629 -9.60 13.83 -27.66
C ALA A 629 -9.68 13.22 -26.24
N VAL A 630 -10.51 12.19 -26.06
CA VAL A 630 -10.76 11.52 -24.78
C VAL A 630 -9.50 10.80 -24.31
N LYS A 631 -9.13 10.99 -23.04
CA LYS A 631 -8.10 10.21 -22.33
C LYS A 631 -8.77 9.58 -21.11
N ALA A 632 -8.75 8.25 -21.05
CA ALA A 632 -9.35 7.49 -19.96
C ALA A 632 -8.52 6.21 -19.72
N PRO A 633 -7.37 6.31 -19.02
CA PRO A 633 -6.50 5.18 -18.79
C PRO A 633 -7.24 4.02 -18.10
N GLY A 634 -7.13 2.81 -18.65
CA GLY A 634 -7.77 1.61 -18.10
C GLY A 634 -9.26 1.45 -18.39
N PHE A 635 -9.90 2.41 -19.09
CA PHE A 635 -11.28 2.28 -19.55
C PHE A 635 -11.36 1.63 -20.94
N GLU A 636 -12.36 0.78 -21.13
CA GLU A 636 -12.81 0.32 -22.44
C GLU A 636 -13.87 1.27 -22.98
N ARG A 637 -13.74 1.71 -24.24
CA ARG A 637 -14.74 2.58 -24.88
C ARG A 637 -15.76 1.76 -25.67
N ARG A 638 -17.04 1.98 -25.41
CA ARG A 638 -18.19 1.40 -26.13
C ARG A 638 -19.13 2.53 -26.55
N GLY A 639 -18.96 3.01 -27.79
CA GLY A 639 -19.65 4.21 -28.26
C GLY A 639 -19.28 5.45 -27.43
N ASP A 640 -20.29 6.06 -26.81
CA ASP A 640 -20.14 7.23 -25.94
C ASP A 640 -19.99 6.89 -24.45
N VAL A 641 -19.93 5.59 -24.11
CA VAL A 641 -19.73 5.12 -22.73
C VAL A 641 -18.32 4.57 -22.57
N LEU A 642 -17.64 5.04 -21.54
CA LEU A 642 -16.38 4.48 -21.06
C LEU A 642 -16.67 3.55 -19.90
N GLN A 643 -16.15 2.34 -19.91
CA GLN A 643 -16.33 1.36 -18.85
C GLN A 643 -15.00 0.95 -18.23
N TRP A 644 -14.91 1.05 -16.91
CA TRP A 644 -13.84 0.48 -16.10
C TRP A 644 -14.44 -0.58 -15.19
N LYS A 645 -13.88 -1.79 -15.16
CA LYS A 645 -14.36 -2.90 -14.31
C LYS A 645 -13.19 -3.63 -13.68
N ARG A 646 -13.13 -3.70 -12.35
CA ARG A 646 -12.08 -4.41 -11.60
C ARG A 646 -12.62 -4.94 -10.26
N VAL A 647 -11.94 -5.95 -9.72
CA VAL A 647 -12.08 -6.34 -8.31
C VAL A 647 -11.35 -5.29 -7.47
N LEU A 648 -12.06 -4.63 -6.56
CA LEU A 648 -11.54 -3.51 -5.78
C LEU A 648 -10.88 -4.04 -4.50
N ARG A 649 -9.55 -4.23 -4.55
CA ARG A 649 -8.73 -4.69 -3.41
C ARG A 649 -7.94 -3.59 -2.73
N ARG A 650 -7.82 -2.44 -3.38
CA ARG A 650 -7.04 -1.29 -2.97
C ARG A 650 -7.78 -0.05 -3.44
N ASP A 651 -7.50 1.06 -2.80
CA ASP A 651 -8.04 2.35 -3.24
C ASP A 651 -7.56 2.68 -4.65
N ARG A 652 -8.43 3.35 -5.41
CA ARG A 652 -8.19 3.68 -6.82
C ARG A 652 -8.74 5.06 -7.14
N ILE A 653 -7.94 5.84 -7.86
CA ILE A 653 -8.44 7.04 -8.53
C ILE A 653 -8.62 6.69 -10.01
N VAL A 654 -9.84 6.87 -10.52
CA VAL A 654 -10.12 6.77 -11.95
C VAL A 654 -10.33 8.16 -12.53
N GLU A 655 -9.70 8.43 -13.66
CA GLU A 655 -9.75 9.74 -14.32
C GLU A 655 -10.21 9.60 -15.77
N VAL A 656 -11.15 10.46 -16.16
CA VAL A 656 -11.58 10.65 -17.55
C VAL A 656 -11.43 12.12 -17.90
N SER A 657 -10.74 12.41 -19.01
CA SER A 657 -10.64 13.77 -19.53
C SER A 657 -10.98 13.88 -21.01
N TRP A 658 -11.55 15.01 -21.42
CA TRP A 658 -11.96 15.26 -22.81
C TRP A 658 -11.83 16.74 -23.17
N ARG A 659 -11.88 17.06 -24.47
CA ARG A 659 -12.08 18.41 -25.00
C ARG A 659 -13.52 18.56 -25.48
N SER A 660 -14.11 19.72 -25.26
CA SER A 660 -15.42 20.10 -25.83
C SER A 660 -15.31 20.46 -27.30
#